data_AF-A0A352AP46-F1
#
_entry.id   AF-A0A352AP46-F1
#
_cell.length_a   1.000
_cell.length_b   1.000
_cell.length_c   1.000
_cell.angle_alpha   90.00
_cell.angle_beta   90.00
_cell.angle_gamma   90.00
#
_symmetry.space_group_name_H-M   'P 1'
#
loop_
_entity.id
_entity.type
_entity.pdbx_description
1 polymer ?
#
loop_
_entity_poly.entity_id
_entity_poly.type
_entity_poly.pdbx_seq_one_letter_code
_entity_poly.pdbx_strand_id
1 'polypeptide(L)'
;MGADEDVVCNCTKTTCGQLRQLIDGGLDTLERIADQTQATTICGGCQPLLEEMLGSASLAVAELLAKENLGSGIMRFEFRPVDEAVGASKTGQHILIQGRVDNRWVTRAYTLSYPTHARETYEITVKREEFGVFSRWLCDRADLDSLFRISQPRGEFFLEDENPVVFFAGGIGVTPALAMMRSLANQRDNRKFHLDWSAPHLEAFVFQQELEQITTQNPNLTYTLRATRTNGRLDSERVQSLYPYNDGAVSFLCGPQAFMDAVRDYLQVARWPTHAIREELFSSKLDEEGKAQTPVAQRAAVQLAGGITPVEQYSIYVEPVGSVMKEAEAFLKQCYLEQGLPEVFLPRWQEVKEAIDRTGTYEHTYDELVYGARLAWRNSNRCLGRNFWRNLQVRDMRHVATEEDIFKVLVEHIKFATNHGDLRSTITIFRPDLGIRIWNNLLLRYAGYRQSDGTILGDPANVELTDQALKLGWSGGVGTRFDVLPLIIQVSGQKPRWFEIPPEIILEVPLIHPRYEWFEELGLKWFALPAVSNMVFDLGGIQYPAPFNGFYMGAEIGGRNFSDTYRYNMLPIIADKMGLDCSDNMTLWRDSALVELNIAVLHSYKKHGIRILDHHTLTDSFMRFAEDEHRNGRPVHGDWRWLIPPLSAATTPVYPLEFENRLLKPNYFYQPDPWEPTEQLQGKCPFNNS
;
A
#
# COMPACT_ATOMS: atom_id res chain seq x y z
N MET A 1 2.49 22.76 -3.52
CA MET A 1 3.62 23.44 -4.23
C MET A 1 4.95 22.81 -3.78
N GLY A 2 5.63 22.08 -4.67
CA GLY A 2 6.80 21.23 -4.39
C GLY A 2 8.14 21.93 -4.14
N ALA A 3 9.21 21.17 -3.90
CA ALA A 3 10.59 21.67 -3.75
C ALA A 3 11.17 22.11 -5.11
N ASP A 4 12.19 22.98 -5.13
CA ASP A 4 12.74 23.53 -6.38
C ASP A 4 13.32 22.47 -7.34
N GLU A 5 13.71 21.32 -6.82
CA GLU A 5 14.26 20.19 -7.57
C GLU A 5 13.17 19.24 -8.13
N ASP A 6 11.91 19.41 -7.71
CA ASP A 6 10.82 18.53 -8.12
C ASP A 6 10.53 18.69 -9.61
N VAL A 7 10.61 17.60 -10.37
CA VAL A 7 10.34 17.61 -11.81
C VAL A 7 8.83 17.79 -12.03
N VAL A 8 8.45 18.89 -12.67
CA VAL A 8 7.08 19.22 -13.08
C VAL A 8 6.77 18.61 -14.44
N CYS A 9 7.71 18.66 -15.39
CA CYS A 9 7.57 18.03 -16.70
C CYS A 9 8.59 16.91 -16.87
N ASN A 10 8.12 15.66 -16.87
CA ASN A 10 9.00 14.50 -17.05
C ASN A 10 9.58 14.37 -18.46
N CYS A 11 8.88 14.93 -19.45
CA CYS A 11 9.25 14.91 -20.87
C CYS A 11 10.44 15.85 -21.17
N THR A 12 10.54 16.98 -20.46
CA THR A 12 11.62 17.98 -20.61
C THR A 12 12.54 18.12 -19.40
N LYS A 13 12.27 17.36 -18.32
CA LYS A 13 12.94 17.45 -17.02
C LYS A 13 12.86 18.84 -16.37
N THR A 14 11.86 19.64 -16.73
CA THR A 14 11.63 20.96 -16.14
C THR A 14 11.22 20.83 -14.68
N THR A 15 11.88 21.56 -13.78
CA THR A 15 11.63 21.50 -12.33
C THR A 15 10.77 22.64 -11.80
N CYS A 16 10.22 22.47 -10.59
CA CYS A 16 9.44 23.49 -9.88
C CYS A 16 10.25 24.78 -9.66
N GLY A 17 11.55 24.69 -9.37
CA GLY A 17 12.41 25.86 -9.12
C GLY A 17 12.70 26.65 -10.39
N GLN A 18 12.91 25.96 -11.52
CA GLN A 18 13.01 26.61 -12.83
C GLN A 18 11.71 27.33 -13.18
N LEU A 19 10.56 26.72 -12.90
CA LEU A 19 9.26 27.32 -13.17
C LEU A 19 8.95 28.51 -12.27
N ARG A 20 9.33 28.46 -10.98
CA ARG A 20 9.21 29.60 -10.07
C ARG A 20 10.07 30.78 -10.50
N GLN A 21 11.33 30.54 -10.86
CA GLN A 21 12.19 31.62 -11.38
C GLN A 21 11.61 32.29 -12.62
N LEU A 22 10.96 31.51 -13.50
CA LEU A 22 10.30 32.06 -14.70
C LEU A 22 9.03 32.85 -14.32
N ILE A 23 8.21 32.33 -13.41
CA ILE A 23 6.98 32.99 -12.94
C ILE A 23 7.30 34.28 -12.19
N ASP A 24 8.24 34.23 -11.24
CA ASP A 24 8.74 35.39 -10.49
C ASP A 24 9.46 36.39 -11.40
N GLY A 25 10.02 35.91 -12.53
CA GLY A 25 10.60 36.71 -13.61
C GLY A 25 9.58 37.35 -14.57
N GLY A 26 8.27 37.18 -14.32
CA GLY A 26 7.20 37.83 -15.08
C GLY A 26 6.61 37.01 -16.24
N LEU A 27 6.76 35.68 -16.21
CA LEU A 27 6.04 34.76 -17.11
C LEU A 27 4.79 34.22 -16.42
N ASP A 28 3.64 34.76 -16.80
CA ASP A 28 2.34 34.60 -16.14
C ASP A 28 1.31 33.82 -16.97
N THR A 29 1.70 33.27 -18.13
CA THR A 29 0.83 32.46 -18.99
C THR A 29 1.48 31.14 -19.38
N LEU A 30 0.65 30.12 -19.60
CA LEU A 30 1.09 28.77 -19.94
C LEU A 30 1.88 28.73 -21.26
N GLU A 31 1.45 29.48 -22.28
CA GLU A 31 2.16 29.63 -23.56
C GLU A 31 3.58 30.17 -23.38
N ARG A 32 3.75 31.21 -22.56
CA ARG A 32 5.07 31.82 -22.35
C ARG A 32 6.02 30.87 -21.60
N ILE A 33 5.49 30.09 -20.66
CA ILE A 33 6.26 29.06 -19.96
C ILE A 33 6.61 27.89 -20.89
N ALA A 34 5.67 27.47 -21.74
CA ALA A 34 5.86 26.41 -22.73
C ALA A 34 6.94 26.79 -23.77
N ASP A 35 6.95 28.03 -24.26
CA ASP A 35 7.97 28.52 -25.20
C ASP A 35 9.40 28.42 -24.62
N GLN A 36 9.55 28.72 -23.34
CA GLN A 36 10.85 28.75 -22.65
C GLN A 36 11.33 27.38 -22.18
N THR A 37 10.41 26.51 -21.76
CA THR A 37 10.75 25.25 -21.08
C THR A 37 10.46 24.01 -21.91
N GLN A 38 9.69 24.17 -23.00
CA GLN A 38 9.09 23.08 -23.77
C GLN A 38 8.22 22.14 -22.91
N ALA A 39 7.91 22.52 -21.66
CA ALA A 39 6.94 21.82 -20.84
C ALA A 39 5.54 22.00 -21.45
N THR A 40 4.66 21.02 -21.27
CA THR A 40 3.29 20.90 -21.84
C THR A 40 3.24 20.57 -23.35
N THR A 41 4.26 20.89 -24.14
CA THR A 41 4.21 20.72 -25.61
C THR A 41 4.49 19.30 -26.12
N ILE A 42 5.11 18.45 -25.31
CA ILE A 42 5.48 17.07 -25.72
C ILE A 42 4.36 16.07 -25.45
N CYS A 43 3.84 16.08 -24.22
CA CYS A 43 2.98 15.01 -23.72
C CYS A 43 1.78 15.53 -22.92
N GLY A 44 1.67 16.86 -22.70
CA GLY A 44 0.57 17.50 -21.96
C GLY A 44 0.46 17.18 -20.46
N GLY A 45 1.07 16.08 -19.97
CA GLY A 45 0.82 15.57 -18.62
C GLY A 45 1.23 16.47 -17.45
N CYS A 46 2.05 17.49 -17.68
CA CYS A 46 2.45 18.47 -16.66
C CYS A 46 1.59 19.75 -16.65
N GLN A 47 0.72 19.92 -17.64
CA GLN A 47 -0.09 21.12 -17.83
C GLN A 47 -1.01 21.42 -16.64
N PRO A 48 -1.73 20.46 -16.03
CA PRO A 48 -2.62 20.76 -14.91
C PRO A 48 -1.89 21.37 -13.70
N LEU A 49 -0.66 20.91 -13.45
CA LEU A 49 0.18 21.38 -12.34
C LEU A 49 0.79 22.77 -12.64
N LEU A 50 1.13 23.03 -13.90
CA LEU A 50 1.58 24.35 -14.36
C LEU A 50 0.46 25.39 -14.27
N GLU A 51 -0.76 25.03 -14.62
CA GLU A 51 -1.97 25.84 -14.45
C GLU A 51 -2.23 26.16 -12.98
N GLU A 52 -2.12 25.18 -12.08
CA GLU A 52 -2.22 25.39 -10.64
C GLU A 52 -1.12 26.33 -10.11
N MET A 53 0.14 26.17 -10.56
CA MET A 53 1.26 27.04 -10.17
C MET A 53 1.09 28.48 -10.67
N LEU A 54 0.40 28.66 -11.80
CA LEU A 54 -0.03 29.96 -12.33
C LEU A 54 -1.29 30.51 -11.63
N GLY A 55 -1.91 29.72 -10.73
CA GLY A 55 -3.10 30.10 -9.97
C GLY A 55 -4.44 29.97 -10.70
N SER A 56 -4.53 29.15 -11.76
CA SER A 56 -5.73 29.10 -12.62
C SER A 56 -6.76 28.01 -12.28
N ALA A 57 -6.56 27.17 -11.25
CA ALA A 57 -7.49 26.12 -10.86
C ALA A 57 -8.40 26.50 -9.66
N SER A 58 -9.58 27.09 -9.92
CA SER A 58 -10.62 27.27 -8.91
C SER A 58 -11.38 25.95 -8.65
N LEU A 59 -11.49 25.54 -7.38
CA LEU A 59 -12.42 24.50 -6.93
C LEU A 59 -13.63 25.17 -6.28
N ALA A 60 -14.80 24.96 -6.85
CA ALA A 60 -16.07 25.47 -6.32
C ALA A 60 -16.55 24.58 -5.18
N VAL A 61 -17.24 25.14 -4.18
CA VAL A 61 -17.99 24.33 -3.21
C VAL A 61 -19.08 23.57 -3.95
N ALA A 62 -19.38 22.34 -3.55
CA ALA A 62 -20.38 21.51 -4.20
C ALA A 62 -21.29 20.81 -3.20
N GLU A 63 -22.55 20.65 -3.59
CA GLU A 63 -23.55 19.82 -2.91
C GLU A 63 -23.63 18.45 -3.58
N LEU A 64 -23.76 17.39 -2.78
CA LEU A 64 -24.18 16.08 -3.26
C LEU A 64 -25.71 16.04 -3.28
N LEU A 65 -26.32 15.90 -4.45
CA LEU A 65 -27.78 15.91 -4.63
C LEU A 65 -28.40 14.52 -4.62
N ALA A 66 -27.68 13.53 -5.15
CA ALA A 66 -28.17 12.16 -5.23
C ALA A 66 -27.04 11.14 -5.10
N LYS A 67 -27.38 10.00 -4.49
CA LYS A 67 -26.51 8.84 -4.30
C LYS A 67 -27.34 7.57 -4.54
N GLU A 68 -27.03 6.84 -5.59
CA GLU A 68 -27.79 5.67 -6.05
C GLU A 68 -26.88 4.44 -6.11
N ASN A 69 -27.31 3.32 -5.54
CA ASN A 69 -26.60 2.04 -5.63
C ASN A 69 -27.06 1.27 -6.87
N LEU A 70 -26.15 1.01 -7.80
CA LEU A 70 -26.43 0.31 -9.06
C LEU A 70 -26.15 -1.20 -8.97
N GLY A 71 -25.62 -1.69 -7.84
CA GLY A 71 -25.26 -3.09 -7.63
C GLY A 71 -23.75 -3.36 -7.80
N SER A 72 -23.31 -4.52 -7.32
CA SER A 72 -21.89 -4.98 -7.42
C SER A 72 -20.85 -3.99 -6.87
N GLY A 73 -21.23 -3.17 -5.89
CA GLY A 73 -20.39 -2.13 -5.32
C GLY A 73 -20.18 -0.92 -6.23
N ILE A 74 -21.01 -0.74 -7.27
CA ILE A 74 -20.97 0.43 -8.16
C ILE A 74 -22.10 1.38 -7.78
N MET A 75 -21.78 2.66 -7.63
CA MET A 75 -22.74 3.68 -7.24
C MET A 75 -22.62 4.93 -8.10
N ARG A 76 -23.76 5.59 -8.32
CA ARG A 76 -23.89 6.85 -9.06
C ARG A 76 -24.06 8.00 -8.08
N PHE A 77 -23.44 9.13 -8.39
CA PHE A 77 -23.50 10.35 -7.60
C PHE A 77 -23.78 11.55 -8.51
N GLU A 78 -24.61 12.48 -8.03
CA GLU A 78 -24.90 13.75 -8.71
C GLU A 78 -24.45 14.92 -7.84
N PHE A 79 -23.63 15.80 -8.39
CA PHE A 79 -23.08 16.98 -7.72
C PHE A 79 -23.52 18.27 -8.39
N ARG A 80 -23.68 19.33 -7.59
CA ARG A 80 -23.95 20.68 -8.08
C ARG A 80 -22.98 21.68 -7.44
N PRO A 81 -22.24 22.50 -8.21
CA PRO A 81 -21.50 23.63 -7.68
C PRO A 81 -22.44 24.63 -6.98
N VAL A 82 -21.99 25.19 -5.87
CA VAL A 82 -22.66 26.27 -5.14
C VAL A 82 -22.12 27.60 -5.65
N ASP A 83 -23.02 28.55 -5.90
CA ASP A 83 -22.71 29.92 -6.37
C ASP A 83 -21.94 30.01 -7.71
N GLU A 84 -21.77 28.90 -8.42
CA GLU A 84 -21.14 28.81 -9.73
C GLU A 84 -22.01 28.01 -10.72
N ALA A 85 -21.92 28.35 -12.01
CA ALA A 85 -22.59 27.58 -13.05
C ALA A 85 -21.86 26.26 -13.32
N VAL A 86 -22.62 25.22 -13.68
CA VAL A 86 -22.06 23.96 -14.19
C VAL A 86 -21.44 24.22 -15.55
N GLY A 87 -20.15 23.94 -15.67
CA GLY A 87 -19.41 24.05 -16.92
C GLY A 87 -19.86 23.01 -17.94
N ALA A 88 -19.81 23.43 -19.19
CA ALA A 88 -19.90 22.54 -20.34
C ALA A 88 -18.76 21.51 -20.29
N SER A 89 -19.09 20.24 -20.51
CA SER A 89 -18.13 19.13 -20.60
C SER A 89 -18.14 18.54 -22.00
N LYS A 90 -16.95 18.26 -22.52
CA LYS A 90 -16.80 17.36 -23.66
C LYS A 90 -16.90 15.91 -23.18
N THR A 91 -17.44 15.03 -24.00
CA THR A 91 -17.77 13.65 -23.57
C THR A 91 -16.53 12.81 -23.42
N GLY A 92 -16.24 12.41 -22.18
CA GLY A 92 -15.02 11.72 -21.77
C GLY A 92 -14.18 12.52 -20.77
N GLN A 93 -14.46 13.82 -20.60
CA GLN A 93 -13.83 14.63 -19.57
C GLN A 93 -14.19 14.18 -18.15
N HIS A 94 -13.30 14.53 -17.22
CA HIS A 94 -13.45 14.28 -15.80
C HIS A 94 -13.56 15.59 -15.02
N ILE A 95 -14.00 15.48 -13.77
CA ILE A 95 -13.88 16.54 -12.77
C ILE A 95 -12.99 16.05 -11.64
N LEU A 96 -12.32 17.00 -10.97
CA LEU A 96 -11.74 16.76 -9.66
C LEU A 96 -12.86 16.90 -8.63
N ILE A 97 -13.01 15.90 -7.77
CA ILE A 97 -13.90 15.95 -6.60
C ILE A 97 -13.04 15.86 -5.36
N GLN A 98 -13.22 16.81 -4.47
CA GLN A 98 -12.60 16.88 -3.16
C GLN A 98 -13.68 16.68 -2.11
N GLY A 99 -13.54 15.67 -1.26
CA GLY A 99 -14.44 15.40 -0.14
C GLY A 99 -13.68 15.42 1.18
N ARG A 100 -14.37 15.76 2.27
CA ARG A 100 -13.78 15.76 3.63
C ARG A 100 -13.84 14.36 4.26
N VAL A 101 -12.84 13.53 3.95
CA VAL A 101 -12.70 12.16 4.48
C VAL A 101 -11.91 12.19 5.78
N ASP A 102 -12.51 11.76 6.89
CA ASP A 102 -11.85 11.68 8.19
C ASP A 102 -11.11 12.99 8.52
N ASN A 103 -11.81 14.11 8.26
CA ASN A 103 -11.34 15.49 8.42
C ASN A 103 -10.15 15.94 7.56
N ARG A 104 -9.83 15.20 6.50
CA ARG A 104 -8.87 15.63 5.47
C ARG A 104 -9.57 15.82 4.16
N TRP A 105 -9.18 16.87 3.43
CA TRP A 105 -9.59 17.03 2.04
C TRP A 105 -8.87 15.99 1.19
N VAL A 106 -9.61 15.05 0.63
CA VAL A 106 -9.06 14.05 -0.28
C VAL A 106 -9.65 14.32 -1.66
N THR A 107 -8.77 14.51 -2.65
CA THR A 107 -9.17 14.81 -4.03
C THR A 107 -9.06 13.55 -4.90
N ARG A 108 -10.03 13.32 -5.77
CA ARG A 108 -10.01 12.27 -6.80
C ARG A 108 -10.58 12.78 -8.12
N ALA A 109 -9.98 12.34 -9.22
CA ALA A 109 -10.54 12.55 -10.55
C ALA A 109 -11.60 11.46 -10.84
N TYR A 110 -12.75 11.88 -11.35
CA TYR A 110 -13.81 10.97 -11.81
C TYR A 110 -14.34 11.44 -13.14
N THR A 111 -14.39 10.52 -14.11
CA THR A 111 -15.03 10.78 -15.41
C THR A 111 -16.50 11.15 -15.19
N LEU A 112 -16.93 12.20 -15.87
CA LEU A 112 -18.34 12.52 -15.97
C LEU A 112 -19.04 11.39 -16.74
N SER A 113 -19.98 10.73 -16.08
CA SER A 113 -20.74 9.62 -16.66
C SER A 113 -21.89 10.11 -17.54
N TYR A 114 -22.24 11.39 -17.46
CA TYR A 114 -23.31 12.03 -18.25
C TYR A 114 -22.86 13.38 -18.81
N PRO A 115 -23.22 13.74 -20.05
CA PRO A 115 -22.88 15.04 -20.65
C PRO A 115 -23.61 16.21 -19.94
N THR A 116 -22.86 17.24 -19.56
CA THR A 116 -23.40 18.35 -18.74
C THR A 116 -24.22 19.38 -19.53
N HIS A 117 -24.11 19.40 -20.85
CA HIS A 117 -24.91 20.31 -21.70
C HIS A 117 -26.44 20.15 -21.54
N ALA A 118 -26.89 19.06 -20.90
CA ALA A 118 -28.31 18.76 -20.67
C ALA A 118 -28.74 18.88 -19.20
N ARG A 119 -27.84 19.19 -18.24
CA ARG A 119 -28.15 19.20 -16.80
C ARG A 119 -27.41 20.30 -16.04
N GLU A 120 -28.02 20.80 -14.98
CA GLU A 120 -27.40 21.70 -14.00
C GLU A 120 -26.59 20.93 -12.93
N THR A 121 -26.05 19.76 -13.28
CA THR A 121 -25.34 18.86 -12.35
C THR A 121 -24.22 18.08 -13.05
N TYR A 122 -23.17 17.71 -12.31
CA TYR A 122 -22.20 16.69 -12.72
C TYR A 122 -22.63 15.31 -12.21
N GLU A 123 -22.70 14.32 -13.10
CA GLU A 123 -22.92 12.92 -12.74
C GLU A 123 -21.60 12.14 -12.82
N ILE A 124 -21.26 11.39 -11.79
CA ILE A 124 -20.15 10.42 -11.81
C ILE A 124 -20.63 9.04 -11.36
N THR A 125 -19.93 8.00 -11.82
CA THR A 125 -20.16 6.63 -11.39
C THR A 125 -18.86 6.07 -10.80
N VAL A 126 -18.94 5.54 -9.59
CA VAL A 126 -17.79 5.10 -8.80
C VAL A 126 -17.96 3.66 -8.40
N LYS A 127 -16.92 2.86 -8.60
CA LYS A 127 -16.80 1.54 -7.99
C LYS A 127 -16.18 1.67 -6.60
N ARG A 128 -16.85 1.10 -5.60
CA ARG A 128 -16.37 0.94 -4.24
C ARG A 128 -15.18 -0.01 -4.23
N GLU A 129 -14.00 0.52 -3.92
CA GLU A 129 -12.82 -0.30 -3.68
C GLU A 129 -12.78 -0.67 -2.19
N GLU A 130 -12.71 -1.97 -1.87
CA GLU A 130 -12.80 -2.49 -0.50
C GLU A 130 -11.80 -1.83 0.47
N PHE A 131 -10.61 -1.49 -0.06
CA PHE A 131 -9.52 -0.83 0.67
C PHE A 131 -9.24 0.60 0.17
N GLY A 132 -10.10 1.16 -0.69
CA GLY A 132 -9.93 2.53 -1.19
C GLY A 132 -10.30 3.56 -0.13
N VAL A 133 -9.50 4.61 0.06
CA VAL A 133 -9.82 5.66 1.05
C VAL A 133 -11.03 6.49 0.62
N PHE A 134 -10.97 7.10 -0.56
CA PHE A 134 -12.03 8.00 -1.04
C PHE A 134 -13.26 7.24 -1.53
N SER A 135 -13.11 6.24 -2.40
CA SER A 135 -14.25 5.53 -2.98
C SER A 135 -15.05 4.75 -1.93
N ARG A 136 -14.39 4.16 -0.94
CA ARG A 136 -15.08 3.53 0.20
C ARG A 136 -15.80 4.56 1.05
N TRP A 137 -15.15 5.68 1.41
CA TRP A 137 -15.83 6.73 2.18
C TRP A 137 -17.02 7.30 1.40
N LEU A 138 -16.83 7.63 0.12
CA LEU A 138 -17.88 8.18 -0.74
C LEU A 138 -19.07 7.20 -0.84
N CYS A 139 -18.79 5.90 -0.92
CA CYS A 139 -19.85 4.89 -0.99
C CYS A 139 -20.49 4.57 0.35
N ASP A 140 -19.70 4.38 1.40
CA ASP A 140 -20.17 3.82 2.68
C ASP A 140 -20.64 4.90 3.65
N ARG A 141 -20.03 6.10 3.60
CA ARG A 141 -20.15 7.12 4.66
C ARG A 141 -20.64 8.48 4.19
N ALA A 142 -20.28 8.91 2.98
CA ALA A 142 -20.72 10.22 2.49
C ALA A 142 -22.24 10.25 2.30
N ASP A 143 -22.83 11.37 2.70
CA ASP A 143 -24.25 11.69 2.64
C ASP A 143 -24.47 13.05 1.97
N LEU A 144 -25.73 13.50 1.88
CA LEU A 144 -26.09 14.76 1.23
C LEU A 144 -25.55 15.98 1.97
N ASP A 145 -25.24 15.84 3.27
CA ASP A 145 -24.70 16.92 4.12
C ASP A 145 -23.16 16.97 4.12
N SER A 146 -22.52 16.03 3.44
CA SER A 146 -21.06 15.95 3.35
C SER A 146 -20.47 17.10 2.55
N LEU A 147 -19.34 17.64 3.01
CA LEU A 147 -18.68 18.77 2.36
C LEU A 147 -17.87 18.33 1.13
N PHE A 148 -18.21 18.90 -0.03
CA PHE A 148 -17.51 18.68 -1.29
C PHE A 148 -16.99 19.98 -1.92
N ARG A 149 -15.93 19.85 -2.72
CA ARG A 149 -15.51 20.84 -3.71
C ARG A 149 -15.24 20.17 -5.04
N ILE A 150 -15.55 20.83 -6.15
CA ILE A 150 -15.40 20.26 -7.49
C ILE A 150 -14.75 21.26 -8.45
N SER A 151 -13.99 20.74 -9.43
CA SER A 151 -13.49 21.56 -10.54
C SER A 151 -14.54 21.68 -11.65
N GLN A 152 -14.30 22.61 -12.57
CA GLN A 152 -14.89 22.55 -13.92
C GLN A 152 -14.41 21.29 -14.68
N PRO A 153 -15.10 20.84 -15.74
CA PRO A 153 -14.71 19.66 -16.51
C PRO A 153 -13.38 19.87 -17.23
N ARG A 154 -12.52 18.85 -17.22
CA ARG A 154 -11.14 18.90 -17.70
C ARG A 154 -10.71 17.56 -18.31
N GLY A 155 -9.53 17.57 -18.92
CA GLY A 155 -8.89 16.41 -19.54
C GLY A 155 -9.04 16.40 -21.06
N GLU A 156 -8.11 15.70 -21.71
CA GLU A 156 -8.00 15.55 -23.18
C GLU A 156 -8.58 14.24 -23.72
N PHE A 157 -9.07 13.37 -22.83
CA PHE A 157 -9.68 12.10 -23.21
C PHE A 157 -11.15 12.29 -23.54
N PHE A 158 -11.44 12.92 -24.67
CA PHE A 158 -12.81 13.14 -25.10
C PHE A 158 -12.96 12.99 -26.61
N LEU A 159 -14.23 12.94 -27.03
CA LEU A 159 -14.61 12.76 -28.42
C LEU A 159 -14.58 14.12 -29.15
N GLU A 160 -13.75 14.25 -30.19
CA GLU A 160 -13.63 15.48 -31.00
C GLU A 160 -14.05 15.28 -32.45
N ASP A 161 -13.49 14.25 -33.10
CA ASP A 161 -13.62 14.06 -34.54
C ASP A 161 -14.82 13.17 -34.86
N GLU A 162 -15.40 13.27 -36.06
CA GLU A 162 -16.52 12.40 -36.53
C GLU A 162 -16.11 10.96 -36.88
N ASN A 163 -14.88 10.59 -36.50
CA ASN A 163 -14.27 9.30 -36.80
C ASN A 163 -15.02 8.13 -36.15
N PRO A 164 -15.07 6.95 -36.81
CA PRO A 164 -15.56 5.71 -36.19
C PRO A 164 -14.77 5.35 -34.93
N VAL A 165 -15.45 4.93 -33.87
CA VAL A 165 -14.83 4.63 -32.56
C VAL A 165 -14.99 3.17 -32.18
N VAL A 166 -13.90 2.58 -31.67
CA VAL A 166 -13.93 1.31 -30.90
C VAL A 166 -13.40 1.57 -29.49
N PHE A 167 -14.28 1.50 -28.50
CA PHE A 167 -13.96 1.73 -27.10
C PHE A 167 -13.79 0.39 -26.37
N PHE A 168 -12.64 0.18 -25.75
CA PHE A 168 -12.35 -0.97 -24.89
C PHE A 168 -12.41 -0.55 -23.41
N ALA A 169 -13.39 -1.07 -22.70
CA ALA A 169 -13.62 -0.77 -21.30
C ALA A 169 -13.32 -1.97 -20.39
N GLY A 170 -12.49 -1.77 -19.37
CA GLY A 170 -12.24 -2.75 -18.31
C GLY A 170 -12.92 -2.33 -17.01
N GLY A 171 -13.87 -3.13 -16.51
CA GLY A 171 -14.55 -2.87 -15.24
C GLY A 171 -15.26 -1.51 -15.23
N ILE A 172 -14.96 -0.65 -14.24
CA ILE A 172 -15.58 0.68 -14.13
C ILE A 172 -15.07 1.69 -15.18
N GLY A 173 -14.05 1.34 -15.97
CA GLY A 173 -13.56 2.16 -17.09
C GLY A 173 -14.57 2.36 -18.23
N VAL A 174 -15.80 1.85 -18.10
CA VAL A 174 -16.92 2.09 -19.02
C VAL A 174 -17.47 3.52 -18.95
N THR A 175 -17.21 4.25 -17.86
CA THR A 175 -17.84 5.56 -17.61
C THR A 175 -17.62 6.60 -18.71
N PRO A 176 -16.43 6.73 -19.36
CA PRO A 176 -16.28 7.64 -20.49
C PRO A 176 -17.08 7.17 -21.71
N ALA A 177 -17.09 5.86 -21.99
CA ALA A 177 -17.85 5.30 -23.11
C ALA A 177 -19.35 5.54 -22.95
N LEU A 178 -19.88 5.38 -21.72
CA LEU A 178 -21.27 5.65 -21.42
C LEU A 178 -21.61 7.12 -21.68
N ALA A 179 -20.77 8.05 -21.23
CA ALA A 179 -20.96 9.48 -21.47
C ALA A 179 -20.95 9.83 -22.97
N MET A 180 -20.03 9.22 -23.73
CA MET A 180 -19.96 9.36 -25.19
C MET A 180 -21.22 8.82 -25.86
N MET A 181 -21.63 7.58 -25.56
CA MET A 181 -22.82 6.96 -26.17
C MET A 181 -24.11 7.74 -25.85
N ARG A 182 -24.28 8.21 -24.61
CA ARG A 182 -25.40 9.07 -24.20
C ARG A 182 -25.44 10.36 -25.02
N SER A 183 -24.29 11.01 -25.20
CA SER A 183 -24.22 12.24 -25.97
C SER A 183 -24.51 12.04 -27.46
N LEU A 184 -23.92 11.01 -28.07
CA LEU A 184 -24.14 10.68 -29.48
C LEU A 184 -25.62 10.38 -29.76
N ALA A 185 -26.28 9.63 -28.88
CA ALA A 185 -27.71 9.36 -28.97
C ALA A 185 -28.54 10.64 -28.85
N ASN A 186 -28.22 11.52 -27.90
CA ASN A 186 -28.94 12.78 -27.70
C ASN A 186 -28.77 13.76 -28.88
N GLN A 187 -27.59 13.80 -29.47
CA GLN A 187 -27.26 14.66 -30.62
C GLN A 187 -27.71 14.07 -31.96
N ARG A 188 -28.16 12.80 -31.98
CA ARG A 188 -28.46 12.03 -33.20
C ARG A 188 -27.28 11.99 -34.17
N ASP A 189 -26.08 11.84 -33.61
CA ASP A 189 -24.86 11.70 -34.38
C ASP A 189 -24.84 10.33 -35.07
N ASN A 190 -24.54 10.30 -36.37
CA ASN A 190 -24.57 9.09 -37.19
C ASN A 190 -23.23 8.32 -37.21
N ARG A 191 -22.21 8.75 -36.47
CA ARG A 191 -20.91 8.07 -36.42
C ARG A 191 -21.04 6.66 -35.86
N LYS A 192 -20.18 5.76 -36.31
CA LYS A 192 -20.12 4.40 -35.76
C LYS A 192 -19.38 4.41 -34.42
N PHE A 193 -19.99 3.87 -33.38
CA PHE A 193 -19.37 3.69 -32.07
C PHE A 193 -19.61 2.26 -31.58
N HIS A 194 -18.54 1.54 -31.25
CA HIS A 194 -18.62 0.21 -30.65
C HIS A 194 -17.95 0.19 -29.28
N LEU A 195 -18.64 -0.31 -28.26
CA LEU A 195 -18.10 -0.56 -26.92
C LEU A 195 -17.84 -2.06 -26.70
N ASP A 196 -16.60 -2.51 -26.50
CA ASP A 196 -16.31 -3.82 -25.88
C ASP A 196 -16.07 -3.61 -24.38
N TRP A 197 -17.00 -4.06 -23.56
CA TRP A 197 -16.96 -3.92 -22.10
C TRP A 197 -16.65 -5.27 -21.43
N SER A 198 -15.47 -5.37 -20.85
CA SER A 198 -14.97 -6.56 -20.16
C SER A 198 -15.08 -6.43 -18.63
N ALA A 199 -15.69 -7.42 -17.99
CA ALA A 199 -15.77 -7.54 -16.53
C ALA A 199 -15.72 -9.01 -16.08
N PRO A 200 -15.44 -9.33 -14.79
CA PRO A 200 -15.37 -10.72 -14.34
C PRO A 200 -16.68 -11.49 -14.46
N HIS A 201 -17.80 -10.89 -14.07
CA HIS A 201 -19.11 -11.54 -13.97
C HIS A 201 -20.20 -10.67 -14.60
N LEU A 202 -21.37 -11.25 -14.90
CA LEU A 202 -22.46 -10.55 -15.57
C LEU A 202 -23.05 -9.43 -14.72
N GLU A 203 -23.06 -9.60 -13.40
CA GLU A 203 -23.59 -8.65 -12.42
C GLU A 203 -22.78 -7.36 -12.35
N ALA A 204 -21.58 -7.33 -12.95
CA ALA A 204 -20.77 -6.12 -13.03
C ALA A 204 -21.25 -5.15 -14.14
N PHE A 205 -22.10 -5.60 -15.05
CA PHE A 205 -22.61 -4.81 -16.18
C PHE A 205 -23.84 -3.98 -15.79
N VAL A 206 -23.68 -3.09 -14.81
CA VAL A 206 -24.79 -2.33 -14.20
C VAL A 206 -25.57 -1.41 -15.17
N PHE A 207 -24.98 -1.10 -16.34
CA PHE A 207 -25.61 -0.27 -17.38
C PHE A 207 -26.14 -1.07 -18.58
N GLN A 208 -26.23 -2.40 -18.50
CA GLN A 208 -26.66 -3.23 -19.63
C GLN A 208 -28.02 -2.79 -20.21
N GLN A 209 -29.04 -2.62 -19.37
CA GLN A 209 -30.38 -2.24 -19.83
C GLN A 209 -30.41 -0.87 -20.52
N GLU A 210 -29.57 0.06 -20.04
CA GLU A 210 -29.45 1.39 -20.65
C GLU A 210 -28.76 1.31 -22.02
N LEU A 211 -27.68 0.51 -22.13
CA LEU A 211 -27.01 0.26 -23.40
C LEU A 211 -27.95 -0.38 -24.43
N GLU A 212 -28.79 -1.33 -24.01
CA GLU A 212 -29.83 -1.95 -24.85
C GLU A 212 -30.80 -0.90 -25.41
N GLN A 213 -31.26 0.04 -24.58
CA GLN A 213 -32.16 1.11 -25.00
C GLN A 213 -31.49 2.07 -25.99
N ILE A 214 -30.26 2.52 -25.68
CA ILE A 214 -29.49 3.44 -26.53
C ILE A 214 -29.27 2.82 -27.92
N THR A 215 -28.86 1.57 -27.98
CA THR A 215 -28.52 0.89 -29.24
C THR A 215 -29.74 0.46 -30.05
N THR A 216 -30.88 0.16 -29.40
CA THR A 216 -32.15 -0.08 -30.09
C THR A 216 -32.63 1.16 -30.86
N GLN A 217 -32.40 2.34 -30.30
CA GLN A 217 -32.83 3.62 -30.90
C GLN A 217 -31.81 4.20 -31.88
N ASN A 218 -30.54 3.77 -31.79
CA ASN A 218 -29.42 4.32 -32.57
C ASN A 218 -28.57 3.18 -33.16
N PRO A 219 -28.91 2.65 -34.35
CA PRO A 219 -28.25 1.47 -34.93
C PRO A 219 -26.75 1.63 -35.21
N ASN A 220 -26.24 2.85 -35.26
CA ASN A 220 -24.82 3.18 -35.41
C ASN A 220 -24.02 3.04 -34.09
N LEU A 221 -24.71 2.94 -32.95
CA LEU A 221 -24.12 2.67 -31.64
C LEU A 221 -24.31 1.18 -31.30
N THR A 222 -23.23 0.51 -30.94
CA THR A 222 -23.24 -0.94 -30.66
C THR A 222 -22.37 -1.25 -29.44
N TYR A 223 -22.59 -2.40 -28.80
CA TYR A 223 -21.77 -2.86 -27.69
C TYR A 223 -21.63 -4.38 -27.68
N THR A 224 -20.60 -4.85 -26.99
CA THR A 224 -20.31 -6.25 -26.66
C THR A 224 -20.01 -6.32 -25.16
N LEU A 225 -20.71 -7.18 -24.43
CA LEU A 225 -20.40 -7.48 -23.02
C LEU A 225 -19.57 -8.76 -22.94
N ARG A 226 -18.50 -8.73 -22.16
CA ARG A 226 -17.58 -9.85 -22.00
C ARG A 226 -17.40 -10.20 -20.53
N ALA A 227 -18.19 -11.15 -20.06
CA ALA A 227 -17.98 -11.78 -18.77
C ALA A 227 -16.76 -12.70 -18.85
N THR A 228 -15.61 -12.19 -18.42
CA THR A 228 -14.30 -12.83 -18.64
C THR A 228 -14.14 -14.18 -17.96
N ARG A 229 -14.91 -14.45 -16.89
CA ARG A 229 -14.92 -15.77 -16.22
C ARG A 229 -15.65 -16.85 -17.02
N THR A 230 -16.64 -16.46 -17.84
CA THR A 230 -17.45 -17.40 -18.63
C THR A 230 -17.04 -17.43 -20.10
N ASN A 231 -16.68 -16.28 -20.69
CA ASN A 231 -16.39 -16.13 -22.12
C ASN A 231 -14.88 -15.99 -22.43
N GLY A 232 -14.04 -16.04 -21.40
CA GLY A 232 -12.61 -15.76 -21.50
C GLY A 232 -12.31 -14.28 -21.68
N ARG A 233 -11.02 -13.92 -21.61
CA ARG A 233 -10.55 -12.54 -21.85
C ARG A 233 -10.47 -12.23 -23.36
N LEU A 234 -10.29 -10.96 -23.69
CA LEU A 234 -9.81 -10.56 -25.02
C LEU A 234 -8.40 -11.10 -25.23
N ASP A 235 -8.09 -11.43 -26.49
CA ASP A 235 -6.78 -11.85 -26.95
C ASP A 235 -6.52 -11.22 -28.33
N SER A 236 -5.29 -11.36 -28.83
CA SER A 236 -4.88 -10.77 -30.11
C SER A 236 -5.68 -11.29 -31.30
N GLU A 237 -6.08 -12.56 -31.31
CA GLU A 237 -6.85 -13.18 -32.40
C GLU A 237 -8.27 -12.58 -32.48
N ARG A 238 -8.93 -12.44 -31.33
CA ARG A 238 -10.25 -11.81 -31.22
C ARG A 238 -10.20 -10.35 -31.60
N VAL A 239 -9.20 -9.58 -31.13
CA VAL A 239 -9.09 -8.16 -31.51
C VAL A 239 -8.86 -8.01 -33.01
N GLN A 240 -7.97 -8.81 -33.59
CA GLN A 240 -7.69 -8.76 -35.04
C GLN A 240 -8.90 -9.15 -35.90
N SER A 241 -9.70 -10.12 -35.45
CA SER A 241 -10.88 -10.58 -36.20
C SER A 241 -12.11 -9.70 -36.02
N LEU A 242 -12.38 -9.23 -34.80
CA LEU A 242 -13.58 -8.46 -34.47
C LEU A 242 -13.41 -6.95 -34.72
N TYR A 243 -12.19 -6.43 -34.56
CA TYR A 243 -11.89 -5.00 -34.59
C TYR A 243 -10.72 -4.66 -35.53
N PRO A 244 -10.79 -5.05 -36.82
CA PRO A 244 -9.75 -4.68 -37.78
C PRO A 244 -9.69 -3.16 -37.94
N TYR A 245 -8.46 -2.64 -38.08
CA TYR A 245 -8.28 -1.21 -38.34
C TYR A 245 -8.92 -0.81 -39.67
N ASN A 246 -9.73 0.25 -39.63
CA ASN A 246 -10.25 0.93 -40.81
C ASN A 246 -9.67 2.35 -40.83
N ASP A 247 -9.39 2.87 -42.02
CA ASP A 247 -8.81 4.20 -42.16
C ASP A 247 -9.68 5.27 -41.48
N GLY A 248 -9.03 6.11 -40.67
CA GLY A 248 -9.69 7.12 -39.85
C GLY A 248 -10.36 6.62 -38.56
N ALA A 249 -10.42 5.32 -38.27
CA ALA A 249 -10.98 4.83 -37.00
C ALA A 249 -10.08 5.17 -35.80
N VAL A 250 -10.68 5.46 -34.65
CA VAL A 250 -9.99 5.76 -33.39
C VAL A 250 -10.38 4.74 -32.33
N SER A 251 -9.40 4.25 -31.56
CA SER A 251 -9.64 3.38 -30.42
C SER A 251 -9.46 4.14 -29.11
N PHE A 252 -10.37 3.93 -28.17
CA PHE A 252 -10.28 4.46 -26.81
C PHE A 252 -10.11 3.30 -25.83
N LEU A 253 -9.16 3.40 -24.90
CA LEU A 253 -8.91 2.38 -23.88
C LEU A 253 -9.07 3.00 -22.50
N CYS A 254 -9.89 2.38 -21.65
CA CYS A 254 -10.04 2.78 -20.26
C CYS A 254 -10.30 1.57 -19.36
N GLY A 255 -9.48 1.36 -18.34
CA GLY A 255 -9.60 0.24 -17.41
C GLY A 255 -8.35 0.03 -16.56
N PRO A 256 -8.26 -1.11 -15.85
CA PRO A 256 -7.04 -1.47 -15.11
C PRO A 256 -5.81 -1.49 -16.03
N GLN A 257 -4.64 -1.08 -15.51
CA GLN A 257 -3.40 -0.99 -16.29
C GLN A 257 -3.10 -2.27 -17.10
N ALA A 258 -3.18 -3.44 -16.46
CA ALA A 258 -2.93 -4.73 -17.13
C ALA A 258 -3.93 -5.04 -18.26
N PHE A 259 -5.17 -4.52 -18.19
CA PHE A 259 -6.14 -4.64 -19.28
C PHE A 259 -5.75 -3.72 -20.44
N MET A 260 -5.40 -2.47 -20.15
CA MET A 260 -5.05 -1.49 -21.18
C MET A 260 -3.76 -1.88 -21.91
N ASP A 261 -2.73 -2.33 -21.18
CA ASP A 261 -1.47 -2.80 -21.79
C ASP A 261 -1.73 -3.98 -22.73
N ALA A 262 -2.53 -4.96 -22.29
CA ALA A 262 -2.89 -6.11 -23.14
C ALA A 262 -3.64 -5.67 -24.40
N VAL A 263 -4.66 -4.82 -24.28
CA VAL A 263 -5.44 -4.35 -25.43
C VAL A 263 -4.59 -3.50 -26.38
N ARG A 264 -3.68 -2.66 -25.86
CA ARG A 264 -2.73 -1.89 -26.67
C ARG A 264 -1.87 -2.83 -27.52
N ASP A 265 -1.31 -3.87 -26.91
CA ASP A 265 -0.50 -4.87 -27.61
C ASP A 265 -1.33 -5.60 -28.69
N TYR A 266 -2.59 -5.94 -28.38
CA TYR A 266 -3.48 -6.59 -29.34
C TYR A 266 -3.85 -5.68 -30.52
N LEU A 267 -4.07 -4.39 -30.28
CA LEU A 267 -4.34 -3.39 -31.31
C LEU A 267 -3.12 -3.18 -32.22
N GLN A 268 -1.91 -3.21 -31.68
CA GLN A 268 -0.68 -3.19 -32.47
C GLN A 268 -0.57 -4.41 -33.39
N VAL A 269 -0.87 -5.61 -32.88
CA VAL A 269 -0.94 -6.84 -33.70
C VAL A 269 -2.02 -6.74 -34.79
N ALA A 270 -3.15 -6.10 -34.48
CA ALA A 270 -4.23 -5.80 -35.41
C ALA A 270 -3.92 -4.60 -36.36
N ARG A 271 -2.69 -4.06 -36.31
CA ARG A 271 -2.17 -2.98 -37.16
C ARG A 271 -2.88 -1.63 -36.99
N TRP A 272 -3.41 -1.36 -35.81
CA TRP A 272 -3.87 0.00 -35.47
C TRP A 272 -2.66 0.95 -35.37
N PRO A 273 -2.68 2.10 -36.03
CA PRO A 273 -1.63 3.11 -35.86
C PRO A 273 -1.63 3.66 -34.43
N THR A 274 -0.44 3.90 -33.86
CA THR A 274 -0.30 4.41 -32.49
C THR A 274 -1.06 5.72 -32.26
N HIS A 275 -1.08 6.62 -33.25
CA HIS A 275 -1.79 7.90 -33.17
C HIS A 275 -3.32 7.76 -33.14
N ALA A 276 -3.84 6.59 -33.54
CA ALA A 276 -5.26 6.28 -33.51
C ALA A 276 -5.70 5.61 -32.19
N ILE A 277 -4.77 5.36 -31.27
CA ILE A 277 -5.04 4.74 -29.97
C ILE A 277 -4.96 5.82 -28.89
N ARG A 278 -6.10 6.13 -28.26
CA ARG A 278 -6.24 7.06 -27.15
C ARG A 278 -6.44 6.29 -25.85
N GLU A 279 -5.74 6.66 -24.80
CA GLU A 279 -5.74 5.91 -23.55
C GLU A 279 -5.88 6.86 -22.36
N GLU A 280 -6.65 6.46 -21.35
CA GLU A 280 -6.75 7.18 -20.08
C GLU A 280 -6.64 6.22 -18.90
N LEU A 281 -5.60 6.43 -18.07
CA LEU A 281 -5.38 5.67 -16.86
C LEU A 281 -6.03 6.37 -15.66
N PHE A 282 -7.10 5.79 -15.14
CA PHE A 282 -7.63 6.17 -13.82
C PHE A 282 -6.95 5.32 -12.73
N SER A 283 -5.81 5.80 -12.22
CA SER A 283 -5.17 5.18 -11.06
C SER A 283 -5.84 5.63 -9.76
N SER A 284 -6.09 4.70 -8.83
CA SER A 284 -6.62 4.99 -7.49
C SER A 284 -5.58 5.58 -6.51
N LYS A 285 -4.32 5.74 -6.95
CA LYS A 285 -3.17 6.22 -6.17
C LYS A 285 -2.68 7.58 -6.66
N LEU A 286 -3.54 8.57 -6.55
CA LEU A 286 -3.18 9.98 -6.72
C LEU A 286 -3.15 10.67 -5.35
N ASP A 287 -2.12 11.47 -5.09
CA ASP A 287 -2.06 12.39 -3.94
C ASP A 287 -2.94 13.63 -4.18
N GLU A 288 -2.94 14.56 -3.23
CA GLU A 288 -3.73 15.80 -3.29
C GLU A 288 -3.34 16.71 -4.48
N GLU A 289 -2.21 16.44 -5.14
CA GLU A 289 -1.63 17.19 -6.26
C GLU A 289 -1.71 16.40 -7.60
N GLY A 290 -2.44 15.27 -7.66
CA GLY A 290 -2.68 14.54 -8.91
C GLY A 290 -1.49 13.72 -9.46
N LYS A 291 -0.44 13.46 -8.66
CA LYS A 291 0.70 12.61 -9.07
C LYS A 291 0.44 11.13 -8.79
N ALA A 292 0.94 10.23 -9.66
CA ALA A 292 1.14 8.83 -9.27
C ALA A 292 2.05 8.78 -8.04
N GLN A 293 1.56 8.27 -6.91
CA GLN A 293 2.31 8.31 -5.66
C GLN A 293 3.60 7.48 -5.72
N THR A 294 4.74 8.18 -5.75
CA THR A 294 5.90 7.87 -4.90
C THR A 294 5.62 8.44 -3.48
N PRO A 295 6.27 7.95 -2.40
CA PRO A 295 5.93 8.29 -1.02
C PRO A 295 5.72 9.79 -0.79
N VAL A 296 4.58 10.15 -0.20
CA VAL A 296 4.11 11.53 0.01
C VAL A 296 5.08 12.34 0.87
N ALA A 297 5.41 13.56 0.42
CA ALA A 297 6.10 14.58 1.22
C ALA A 297 5.19 15.08 2.36
N GLN A 298 5.80 15.31 3.52
CA GLN A 298 5.09 15.66 4.74
C GLN A 298 4.29 16.96 4.69
N ARG A 299 3.03 16.90 5.12
CA ARG A 299 2.40 18.07 5.75
C ARG A 299 3.18 18.39 7.03
N ALA A 300 3.63 19.63 7.16
CA ALA A 300 4.19 20.13 8.40
C ALA A 300 3.17 19.88 9.52
N ALA A 301 3.58 19.09 10.50
CA ALA A 301 2.89 19.03 11.78
C ALA A 301 2.83 20.45 12.34
N VAL A 302 1.69 20.78 12.94
CA VAL A 302 1.59 21.98 13.77
C VAL A 302 2.74 21.92 14.77
N GLN A 303 3.64 22.90 14.70
CA GLN A 303 4.76 23.00 15.61
C GLN A 303 4.19 23.31 17.00
N LEU A 304 4.16 22.30 17.86
CA LEU A 304 3.59 22.42 19.20
C LEU A 304 4.59 23.12 20.12
N ALA A 305 4.45 24.43 20.26
CA ALA A 305 4.92 25.14 21.44
C ALA A 305 4.01 24.77 22.62
N GLY A 306 4.28 23.65 23.31
CA GLY A 306 3.58 23.26 24.53
C GLY A 306 3.17 21.79 24.62
N GLY A 307 4.13 20.94 25.02
CA GLY A 307 3.96 19.65 25.72
C GLY A 307 2.82 18.72 25.28
N ILE A 308 3.04 17.92 24.23
CA ILE A 308 2.58 16.53 24.24
C ILE A 308 3.54 15.80 25.18
N THR A 309 3.03 15.16 26.22
CA THR A 309 3.82 14.27 27.08
C THR A 309 3.54 12.84 26.61
N PRO A 310 4.34 12.28 25.70
CA PRO A 310 4.19 10.87 25.33
C PRO A 310 4.40 10.01 26.57
N VAL A 311 3.74 8.87 26.62
CA VAL A 311 3.95 7.91 27.72
C VAL A 311 5.23 7.15 27.41
N GLU A 312 6.17 7.19 28.35
CA GLU A 312 7.41 6.42 28.26
C GLU A 312 7.22 5.00 28.77
N GLN A 313 8.00 4.09 28.21
CA GLN A 313 8.20 2.75 28.74
C GLN A 313 9.70 2.48 28.92
N TYR A 314 10.05 1.65 29.89
CA TYR A 314 11.46 1.35 30.20
C TYR A 314 11.90 -0.05 29.81
N SER A 315 10.97 -0.87 29.31
CA SER A 315 11.21 -2.22 28.82
C SER A 315 10.74 -2.40 27.38
N ILE A 316 11.50 -3.16 26.60
CA ILE A 316 11.10 -3.61 25.26
C ILE A 316 10.04 -4.72 25.30
N TYR A 317 9.86 -5.34 26.47
CA TYR A 317 8.80 -6.31 26.73
C TYR A 317 7.56 -5.57 27.20
N VAL A 318 6.40 -6.15 26.93
CA VAL A 318 5.12 -5.66 27.43
C VAL A 318 5.16 -5.61 28.96
N GLU A 319 4.73 -4.48 29.52
CA GLU A 319 4.56 -4.30 30.96
C GLU A 319 3.08 -4.10 31.27
N PRO A 320 2.64 -4.40 32.52
CA PRO A 320 1.30 -4.05 32.95
C PRO A 320 1.03 -2.55 32.81
N VAL A 321 -0.14 -2.20 32.29
CA VAL A 321 -0.56 -0.81 32.12
C VAL A 321 -0.73 -0.17 33.50
N GLY A 322 0.06 0.86 33.78
CA GLY A 322 0.02 1.53 35.08
C GLY A 322 -1.28 2.32 35.31
N SER A 323 -1.78 3.01 34.28
CA SER A 323 -3.06 3.71 34.32
C SER A 323 -3.65 3.86 32.92
N VAL A 324 -4.69 3.07 32.60
CA VAL A 324 -5.45 3.18 31.33
C VAL A 324 -5.92 4.62 31.12
N MET A 325 -6.39 5.27 32.19
CA MET A 325 -6.85 6.66 32.14
C MET A 325 -5.77 7.62 31.64
N LYS A 326 -4.58 7.62 32.26
CA LYS A 326 -3.50 8.54 31.88
C LYS A 326 -3.00 8.29 30.47
N GLU A 327 -2.86 7.02 30.09
CA GLU A 327 -2.39 6.64 28.77
C GLU A 327 -3.41 6.98 27.67
N ALA A 328 -4.70 6.78 27.94
CA ALA A 328 -5.79 7.16 27.04
C ALA A 328 -5.83 8.68 26.82
N GLU A 329 -5.73 9.49 27.89
CA GLU A 329 -5.72 10.96 27.79
C GLU A 329 -4.54 11.43 26.92
N ALA A 330 -3.34 10.94 27.21
CA ALA A 330 -2.12 11.31 26.50
C ALA A 330 -2.22 10.94 25.02
N PHE A 331 -2.68 9.72 24.72
CA PHE A 331 -2.87 9.26 23.35
C PHE A 331 -3.90 10.09 22.60
N LEU A 332 -5.12 10.26 23.14
CA LEU A 332 -6.20 10.98 22.45
C LEU A 332 -5.81 12.44 22.21
N LYS A 333 -5.14 13.06 23.19
CA LYS A 333 -4.63 14.42 23.04
C LYS A 333 -3.63 14.51 21.89
N GLN A 334 -2.65 13.61 21.83
CA GLN A 334 -1.69 13.56 20.71
C GLN A 334 -2.40 13.29 19.37
N CYS A 335 -3.29 12.30 19.35
CA CYS A 335 -4.02 11.84 18.18
C CYS A 335 -4.81 12.98 17.53
N TYR A 336 -5.61 13.70 18.30
CA TYR A 336 -6.44 14.77 17.76
C TYR A 336 -5.66 16.05 17.48
N LEU A 337 -4.61 16.37 18.25
CA LEU A 337 -3.74 17.51 17.94
C LEU A 337 -2.96 17.30 16.64
N GLU A 338 -2.29 16.16 16.47
CA GLU A 338 -1.49 15.88 15.26
C GLU A 338 -2.36 15.71 14.00
N GLN A 339 -3.64 15.35 14.17
CA GLN A 339 -4.60 15.27 13.07
C GLN A 339 -5.28 16.62 12.75
N GLY A 340 -4.98 17.69 13.51
CA GLY A 340 -5.55 19.02 13.28
C GLY A 340 -7.01 19.15 13.74
N LEU A 341 -7.40 18.41 14.78
CA LEU A 341 -8.76 18.32 15.32
C LEU A 341 -8.84 18.55 16.84
N PRO A 342 -8.20 19.60 17.38
CA PRO A 342 -8.18 19.86 18.82
C PRO A 342 -9.59 19.94 19.46
N GLU A 343 -10.59 20.38 18.70
CA GLU A 343 -11.98 20.50 19.14
C GLU A 343 -12.65 19.16 19.44
N VAL A 344 -12.19 18.07 18.82
CA VAL A 344 -12.74 16.71 19.01
C VAL A 344 -12.22 16.07 20.30
N PHE A 345 -11.05 16.50 20.78
CA PHE A 345 -10.39 15.90 21.94
C PHE A 345 -11.25 15.93 23.20
N LEU A 346 -11.79 17.10 23.59
CA LEU A 346 -12.52 17.23 24.86
C LEU A 346 -13.80 16.38 24.90
N PRO A 347 -14.70 16.43 23.90
CA PRO A 347 -15.88 15.57 23.87
C PRO A 347 -15.53 14.07 23.89
N ARG A 348 -14.56 13.65 23.06
CA ARG A 348 -14.13 12.25 23.00
C ARG A 348 -13.48 11.80 24.30
N TRP A 349 -12.71 12.67 24.95
CA TRP A 349 -12.07 12.38 26.22
C TRP A 349 -13.09 12.17 27.34
N GLN A 350 -14.17 12.97 27.38
CA GLN A 350 -15.26 12.78 28.34
C GLN A 350 -15.94 11.41 28.16
N GLU A 351 -16.25 11.03 26.92
CA GLU A 351 -16.82 9.71 26.61
C GLU A 351 -15.90 8.56 27.06
N VAL A 352 -14.61 8.64 26.71
CA VAL A 352 -13.61 7.62 27.09
C VAL A 352 -13.41 7.56 28.59
N LYS A 353 -13.43 8.70 29.28
CA LYS A 353 -13.36 8.77 30.74
C LYS A 353 -14.53 8.08 31.40
N GLU A 354 -15.76 8.37 30.97
CA GLU A 354 -16.96 7.71 31.49
C GLU A 354 -16.93 6.19 31.23
N ALA A 355 -16.43 5.76 30.07
CA ALA A 355 -16.28 4.35 29.75
C ALA A 355 -15.28 3.65 30.69
N ILE A 356 -14.12 4.28 30.94
CA ILE A 356 -13.08 3.75 31.85
C ILE A 356 -13.60 3.72 33.29
N ASP A 357 -14.25 4.77 33.77
CA ASP A 357 -14.81 4.83 35.13
C ASP A 357 -15.86 3.73 35.35
N ARG A 358 -16.64 3.39 34.30
CA ARG A 358 -17.69 2.37 34.36
C ARG A 358 -17.18 0.94 34.20
N THR A 359 -16.22 0.71 33.30
CA THR A 359 -15.85 -0.64 32.82
C THR A 359 -14.39 -1.02 33.08
N GLY A 360 -13.57 -0.07 33.52
CA GLY A 360 -12.12 -0.22 33.65
C GLY A 360 -11.35 -0.12 32.33
N THR A 361 -12.04 0.08 31.20
CA THR A 361 -11.45 0.10 29.85
C THR A 361 -12.24 1.01 28.90
N TYR A 362 -11.80 1.14 27.65
CA TYR A 362 -12.51 1.83 26.58
C TYR A 362 -12.22 1.20 25.21
N GLU A 363 -13.03 1.55 24.22
CA GLU A 363 -12.83 1.13 22.85
C GLU A 363 -12.31 2.26 21.99
N HIS A 364 -11.31 1.94 21.17
CA HIS A 364 -10.81 2.85 20.15
C HIS A 364 -11.74 2.86 18.93
N THR A 365 -11.93 4.03 18.32
CA THR A 365 -12.52 4.13 16.99
C THR A 365 -11.58 3.54 15.93
N TYR A 366 -12.11 3.28 14.74
CA TYR A 366 -11.27 2.82 13.62
C TYR A 366 -10.15 3.84 13.29
N ASP A 367 -10.46 5.13 13.29
CA ASP A 367 -9.47 6.17 12.97
C ASP A 367 -8.38 6.29 14.04
N GLU A 368 -8.76 6.15 15.31
CA GLU A 368 -7.81 6.08 16.43
C GLU A 368 -6.88 4.86 16.30
N LEU A 369 -7.39 3.70 15.88
CA LEU A 369 -6.56 2.52 15.61
C LEU A 369 -5.62 2.73 14.42
N VAL A 370 -6.10 3.34 13.35
CA VAL A 370 -5.28 3.63 12.16
C VAL A 370 -4.14 4.58 12.50
N TYR A 371 -4.45 5.69 13.18
CA TYR A 371 -3.44 6.63 13.64
C TYR A 371 -2.48 5.99 14.64
N GLY A 372 -3.02 5.26 15.63
CA GLY A 372 -2.26 4.59 16.68
C GLY A 372 -1.26 3.56 16.14
N ALA A 373 -1.66 2.69 15.22
CA ALA A 373 -0.78 1.67 14.65
C ALA A 373 0.35 2.29 13.82
N ARG A 374 0.05 3.36 13.09
CA ARG A 374 1.02 4.15 12.34
C ARG A 374 2.00 4.87 13.27
N LEU A 375 1.50 5.47 14.34
CA LEU A 375 2.31 6.12 15.36
C LEU A 375 3.21 5.12 16.09
N ALA A 376 2.72 3.92 16.40
CA ALA A 376 3.52 2.84 16.98
C ALA A 376 4.71 2.45 16.08
N TRP A 377 4.51 2.39 14.76
CA TRP A 377 5.62 2.15 13.84
C TRP A 377 6.60 3.32 13.82
N ARG A 378 6.11 4.56 13.78
CA ARG A 378 6.94 5.78 13.89
C ARG A 378 7.78 5.80 15.19
N ASN A 379 7.22 5.32 16.30
CA ASN A 379 7.87 5.21 17.60
C ASN A 379 8.77 3.96 17.75
N SER A 380 8.81 3.06 16.77
CA SER A 380 9.58 1.81 16.84
C SER A 380 11.08 2.09 16.73
N ASN A 381 11.75 2.20 17.88
CA ASN A 381 13.18 2.53 18.02
C ASN A 381 14.14 1.53 17.37
N ARG A 382 13.68 0.32 17.03
CA ARG A 382 14.44 -0.73 16.36
C ARG A 382 14.16 -0.87 14.86
N CYS A 383 13.27 -0.04 14.31
CA CYS A 383 12.88 -0.13 12.91
C CYS A 383 13.62 0.91 12.06
N LEU A 384 14.42 0.43 11.11
CA LEU A 384 15.06 1.27 10.10
C LEU A 384 14.07 1.74 9.01
N GLY A 385 13.03 0.95 8.74
CA GLY A 385 11.99 1.23 7.74
C GLY A 385 10.96 2.30 8.13
N ARG A 386 11.25 3.15 9.13
CA ARG A 386 10.27 4.11 9.67
C ARG A 386 9.78 5.15 8.67
N ASN A 387 10.51 5.45 7.60
CA ASN A 387 10.04 6.38 6.57
C ASN A 387 8.71 5.98 5.91
N PHE A 388 8.35 4.69 5.96
CA PHE A 388 7.14 4.17 5.35
C PHE A 388 5.92 4.16 6.30
N TRP A 389 6.05 4.68 7.52
CA TRP A 389 5.07 4.53 8.61
C TRP A 389 3.64 4.90 8.23
N ARG A 390 3.46 5.92 7.37
CA ARG A 390 2.14 6.40 6.91
C ARG A 390 1.43 5.44 5.96
N ASN A 391 2.15 4.53 5.33
CA ASN A 391 1.63 3.64 4.29
C ASN A 391 1.06 2.33 4.87
N LEU A 392 1.11 2.14 6.18
CA LEU A 392 0.59 0.97 6.87
C LEU A 392 -0.92 0.81 6.59
N GLN A 393 -1.27 -0.37 6.07
CA GLN A 393 -2.66 -0.82 5.89
C GLN A 393 -3.13 -1.45 7.20
N VAL A 394 -4.27 -1.01 7.73
CA VAL A 394 -4.79 -1.48 9.01
C VAL A 394 -6.04 -2.31 8.78
N ARG A 395 -6.04 -3.56 9.24
CA ARG A 395 -7.18 -4.47 9.21
C ARG A 395 -7.76 -4.60 10.62
N ASP A 396 -8.93 -4.02 10.83
CA ASP A 396 -9.66 -4.12 12.10
C ASP A 396 -10.42 -5.45 12.16
N MET A 397 -9.89 -6.38 12.95
CA MET A 397 -10.42 -7.75 13.13
C MET A 397 -10.82 -7.99 14.59
N ARG A 398 -11.18 -6.93 15.32
CA ARG A 398 -11.64 -7.01 16.72
C ARG A 398 -12.95 -7.77 16.90
N HIS A 399 -13.69 -8.05 15.83
CA HIS A 399 -14.91 -8.87 15.88
C HIS A 399 -14.60 -10.38 15.89
N VAL A 400 -13.38 -10.80 15.59
CA VAL A 400 -12.96 -12.20 15.45
C VAL A 400 -12.64 -12.80 16.82
N ALA A 401 -13.07 -14.04 17.08
CA ALA A 401 -13.00 -14.64 18.41
C ALA A 401 -12.49 -16.10 18.49
N THR A 402 -12.56 -16.88 17.41
CA THR A 402 -12.19 -18.31 17.42
C THR A 402 -10.83 -18.53 16.79
N GLU A 403 -10.11 -19.57 17.21
CA GLU A 403 -8.82 -19.96 16.62
C GLU A 403 -8.92 -20.18 15.10
N GLU A 404 -10.00 -20.81 14.62
CA GLU A 404 -10.26 -21.03 13.19
C GLU A 404 -10.43 -19.72 12.42
N ASP A 405 -11.19 -18.77 12.94
CA ASP A 405 -11.44 -17.52 12.24
C ASP A 405 -10.21 -16.60 12.30
N ILE A 406 -9.46 -16.64 13.41
CA ILE A 406 -8.14 -16.00 13.50
C ILE A 406 -7.23 -16.58 12.41
N PHE A 407 -7.15 -17.91 12.27
CA PHE A 407 -6.35 -18.55 11.23
C PHE A 407 -6.74 -18.08 9.81
N LYS A 408 -8.04 -18.06 9.48
CA LYS A 408 -8.51 -17.56 8.17
C LYS A 408 -8.07 -16.12 7.92
N VAL A 409 -8.18 -15.26 8.92
CA VAL A 409 -7.75 -13.86 8.84
C VAL A 409 -6.25 -13.72 8.64
N LEU A 410 -5.43 -14.59 9.25
CA LEU A 410 -3.98 -14.63 9.05
C LEU A 410 -3.62 -15.12 7.64
N VAL A 411 -4.33 -16.11 7.11
CA VAL A 411 -4.19 -16.55 5.71
C VAL A 411 -4.48 -15.38 4.75
N GLU A 412 -5.56 -14.64 4.99
CA GLU A 412 -5.87 -13.43 4.22
C GLU A 412 -4.82 -12.33 4.40
N HIS A 413 -4.23 -12.20 5.59
CA HIS A 413 -3.14 -11.25 5.84
C HIS A 413 -1.96 -11.58 4.94
N ILE A 414 -1.53 -12.85 4.90
CA ILE A 414 -0.42 -13.30 4.07
C ILE A 414 -0.72 -13.04 2.59
N LYS A 415 -1.90 -13.42 2.09
CA LYS A 415 -2.31 -13.16 0.69
C LYS A 415 -2.29 -11.68 0.35
N PHE A 416 -2.91 -10.86 1.22
CA PHE A 416 -2.99 -9.42 1.03
C PHE A 416 -1.59 -8.79 1.06
N ALA A 417 -0.82 -9.02 2.12
CA ALA A 417 0.49 -8.43 2.28
C ALA A 417 1.47 -8.86 1.18
N THR A 418 1.38 -10.10 0.68
CA THR A 418 2.27 -10.65 -0.35
C THR A 418 2.05 -10.02 -1.73
N ASN A 419 0.79 -9.80 -2.14
CA ASN A 419 0.43 -9.03 -3.35
C ASN A 419 1.28 -9.38 -4.60
N HIS A 420 1.42 -10.67 -4.91
CA HIS A 420 2.21 -11.17 -6.05
C HIS A 420 3.68 -10.69 -6.08
N GLY A 421 4.26 -10.32 -4.94
CA GLY A 421 5.63 -9.84 -4.81
C GLY A 421 5.76 -8.34 -4.54
N ASP A 422 4.76 -7.52 -4.88
CA ASP A 422 4.76 -6.09 -4.54
C ASP A 422 4.22 -5.86 -3.13
N LEU A 423 5.07 -6.19 -2.14
CA LEU A 423 4.70 -6.29 -0.73
C LEU A 423 4.03 -5.01 -0.19
N ARG A 424 2.93 -5.22 0.55
CA ARG A 424 2.15 -4.18 1.23
C ARG A 424 2.39 -4.25 2.73
N SER A 425 2.86 -3.16 3.33
CA SER A 425 2.93 -3.05 4.79
C SER A 425 1.54 -3.10 5.40
N THR A 426 1.27 -4.12 6.21
CA THR A 426 -0.06 -4.41 6.75
C THR A 426 0.03 -4.75 8.23
N ILE A 427 -0.98 -4.37 9.02
CA ILE A 427 -1.21 -4.83 10.38
C ILE A 427 -2.63 -5.37 10.48
N THR A 428 -2.82 -6.44 11.24
CA THR A 428 -4.14 -6.99 11.57
C THR A 428 -4.33 -6.93 13.06
N ILE A 429 -5.35 -6.22 13.53
CA ILE A 429 -5.56 -5.94 14.95
C ILE A 429 -6.73 -6.80 15.44
N PHE A 430 -6.43 -7.74 16.34
CA PHE A 430 -7.45 -8.55 17.02
C PHE A 430 -7.91 -7.89 18.31
N ARG A 431 -8.99 -8.41 18.90
CA ARG A 431 -9.51 -7.87 20.16
C ARG A 431 -8.59 -8.13 21.36
N PRO A 432 -8.50 -7.17 22.30
CA PRO A 432 -7.52 -7.22 23.39
C PRO A 432 -7.95 -8.13 24.56
N ASP A 433 -9.23 -8.43 24.70
CA ASP A 433 -9.84 -9.07 25.88
C ASP A 433 -9.89 -10.61 25.84
N LEU A 434 -9.63 -11.22 24.68
CA LEU A 434 -9.65 -12.69 24.53
C LEU A 434 -8.30 -13.37 24.85
N GLY A 435 -7.25 -12.60 25.16
CA GLY A 435 -5.90 -13.13 25.38
C GLY A 435 -5.39 -13.97 24.20
N ILE A 436 -5.66 -13.52 22.97
CA ILE A 436 -5.20 -14.18 21.74
C ILE A 436 -3.68 -14.13 21.68
N ARG A 437 -3.05 -15.29 21.46
CA ARG A 437 -1.61 -15.44 21.23
C ARG A 437 -1.37 -16.22 19.94
N ILE A 438 -0.51 -15.67 19.09
CA ILE A 438 0.12 -16.40 17.99
C ILE A 438 1.51 -16.78 18.50
N TRP A 439 1.75 -18.08 18.62
CA TRP A 439 2.99 -18.62 19.22
C TRP A 439 4.19 -18.41 18.30
N ASN A 440 3.96 -18.40 16.98
CA ASN A 440 5.00 -18.12 16.00
C ASN A 440 5.49 -16.67 16.14
N ASN A 441 6.80 -16.47 16.09
CA ASN A 441 7.39 -15.13 16.12
C ASN A 441 7.21 -14.37 14.79
N LEU A 442 7.26 -15.08 13.67
CA LEU A 442 6.77 -14.60 12.37
C LEU A 442 5.69 -15.55 11.85
N LEU A 443 4.77 -15.05 11.02
CA LEU A 443 3.74 -15.88 10.39
C LEU A 443 4.33 -16.97 9.47
N LEU A 444 5.49 -16.71 8.84
CA LEU A 444 6.20 -17.66 8.00
C LEU A 444 7.59 -17.93 8.60
N ARG A 445 7.84 -19.19 8.97
CA ARG A 445 9.12 -19.69 9.49
C ARG A 445 9.40 -21.09 8.96
N TYR A 446 10.67 -21.40 8.79
CA TYR A 446 11.11 -22.77 8.53
C TYR A 446 11.34 -23.52 9.85
N ALA A 447 11.06 -24.82 9.87
CA ALA A 447 11.29 -25.67 11.02
C ALA A 447 12.79 -25.87 11.29
N GLY A 448 13.10 -26.25 12.53
CA GLY A 448 14.44 -26.68 12.96
C GLY A 448 14.35 -27.99 13.71
N TYR A 449 14.90 -29.06 13.16
CA TYR A 449 14.81 -30.41 13.72
C TYR A 449 16.13 -30.85 14.33
N ARG A 450 16.12 -31.23 15.61
CA ARG A 450 17.27 -31.88 16.26
C ARG A 450 17.49 -33.25 15.65
N GLN A 451 18.69 -33.51 15.15
CA GLN A 451 19.09 -34.80 14.61
C GLN A 451 19.71 -35.67 15.70
N SER A 452 19.74 -36.98 15.47
CA SER A 452 20.30 -37.95 16.42
C SER A 452 21.81 -37.80 16.66
N ASP A 453 22.53 -37.20 15.71
CA ASP A 453 23.97 -36.91 15.79
C ASP A 453 24.29 -35.56 16.45
N GLY A 454 23.26 -34.85 16.95
CA GLY A 454 23.40 -33.54 17.58
C GLY A 454 23.39 -32.36 16.60
N THR A 455 23.35 -32.61 15.28
CA THR A 455 23.17 -31.54 14.28
C THR A 455 21.73 -31.04 14.25
N ILE A 456 21.50 -29.91 13.57
CA ILE A 456 20.16 -29.36 13.37
C ILE A 456 19.89 -29.29 11.87
N LEU A 457 18.76 -29.86 11.45
CA LEU A 457 18.24 -29.75 10.09
C LEU A 457 17.25 -28.59 10.02
N GLY A 458 17.46 -27.67 9.08
CA GLY A 458 16.60 -26.49 8.90
C GLY A 458 17.13 -25.28 9.65
N ASP A 459 16.25 -24.54 10.31
CA ASP A 459 16.57 -23.28 10.99
C ASP A 459 16.77 -23.47 12.51
N PRO A 460 18.01 -23.40 13.04
CA PRO A 460 18.27 -23.58 14.47
C PRO A 460 17.53 -22.61 15.40
N ALA A 461 17.17 -21.41 14.91
CA ALA A 461 16.42 -20.46 15.73
C ALA A 461 14.96 -20.89 15.99
N ASN A 462 14.46 -21.91 15.31
CA ASN A 462 13.07 -22.35 15.42
C ASN A 462 12.93 -23.72 16.07
N VAL A 463 14.00 -24.28 16.64
CA VAL A 463 13.97 -25.63 17.22
C VAL A 463 12.94 -25.75 18.33
N GLU A 464 12.89 -24.80 19.26
CA GLU A 464 11.92 -24.86 20.36
C GLU A 464 10.47 -24.77 19.86
N LEU A 465 10.19 -23.85 18.93
CA LEU A 465 8.86 -23.74 18.32
C LEU A 465 8.48 -25.00 17.53
N THR A 466 9.45 -25.62 16.86
CA THR A 466 9.29 -26.90 16.15
C THR A 466 8.96 -28.01 17.15
N ASP A 467 9.68 -28.08 18.27
CA ASP A 467 9.42 -29.04 19.35
C ASP A 467 8.01 -28.85 19.93
N GLN A 468 7.52 -27.61 20.07
CA GLN A 468 6.14 -27.33 20.49
C GLN A 468 5.12 -27.80 19.45
N ALA A 469 5.35 -27.54 18.16
CA ALA A 469 4.46 -28.01 17.09
C ALA A 469 4.33 -29.54 17.09
N LEU A 470 5.47 -30.24 17.20
CA LEU A 470 5.52 -31.71 17.28
C LEU A 470 4.78 -32.24 18.51
N LYS A 471 4.94 -31.60 19.68
CA LYS A 471 4.20 -31.95 20.92
C LYS A 471 2.68 -31.76 20.78
N LEU A 472 2.24 -30.80 19.96
CA LEU A 472 0.83 -30.58 19.65
C LEU A 472 0.29 -31.53 18.56
N GLY A 473 1.10 -32.47 18.08
CA GLY A 473 0.71 -33.50 17.13
C GLY A 473 0.88 -33.12 15.65
N TRP A 474 1.59 -32.03 15.34
CA TRP A 474 2.05 -31.80 13.97
C TRP A 474 3.04 -32.92 13.58
N SER A 475 2.88 -33.51 12.40
CA SER A 475 3.68 -34.66 11.96
C SER A 475 5.11 -34.31 11.53
N GLY A 476 5.46 -33.03 11.52
CA GLY A 476 6.63 -32.52 10.81
C GLY A 476 6.34 -32.31 9.32
N GLY A 477 7.25 -31.60 8.66
CA GLY A 477 7.25 -31.44 7.21
C GLY A 477 7.86 -32.64 6.49
N VAL A 478 8.32 -32.43 5.25
CA VAL A 478 8.90 -33.48 4.40
C VAL A 478 10.29 -33.91 4.89
N GLY A 479 10.88 -33.21 5.85
CA GLY A 479 12.22 -33.44 6.36
C GLY A 479 13.28 -32.71 5.54
N THR A 480 12.97 -31.49 5.08
CA THR A 480 13.93 -30.64 4.35
C THR A 480 14.44 -29.49 5.20
N ARG A 481 15.48 -28.80 4.73
CA ARG A 481 15.98 -27.58 5.38
C ARG A 481 14.97 -26.42 5.40
N PHE A 482 13.92 -26.51 4.59
CA PHE A 482 12.96 -25.42 4.37
C PHE A 482 11.52 -25.91 4.52
N ASP A 483 11.28 -26.81 5.46
CA ASP A 483 9.93 -27.20 5.84
C ASP A 483 9.24 -26.03 6.54
N VAL A 484 8.06 -25.63 6.08
CA VAL A 484 7.31 -24.52 6.66
C VAL A 484 6.60 -24.97 7.95
N LEU A 485 6.76 -24.20 9.02
CA LEU A 485 6.06 -24.44 10.28
C LEU A 485 4.56 -24.10 10.17
N PRO A 486 3.67 -24.85 10.85
CA PRO A 486 2.27 -24.46 10.98
C PRO A 486 2.14 -23.21 11.87
N LEU A 487 1.01 -22.52 11.77
CA LEU A 487 0.63 -21.47 12.72
C LEU A 487 0.05 -22.11 13.97
N ILE A 488 0.58 -21.76 15.14
CA ILE A 488 0.04 -22.18 16.44
C ILE A 488 -0.67 -20.98 17.06
N ILE A 489 -1.98 -21.12 17.26
CA ILE A 489 -2.88 -20.08 17.74
C ILE A 489 -3.51 -20.54 19.05
N GLN A 490 -3.64 -19.61 19.99
CA GLN A 490 -4.25 -19.85 21.28
C GLN A 490 -5.18 -18.68 21.65
N VAL A 491 -6.39 -19.00 22.05
CA VAL A 491 -7.30 -18.08 22.76
C VAL A 491 -7.26 -18.39 24.26
N SER A 492 -7.37 -17.38 25.12
CA SER A 492 -7.29 -17.55 26.57
C SER A 492 -8.27 -18.62 27.09
N GLY A 493 -7.80 -19.46 28.02
CA GLY A 493 -8.57 -20.58 28.56
C GLY A 493 -8.64 -21.82 27.66
N GLN A 494 -8.14 -21.76 26.42
CA GLN A 494 -8.07 -22.90 25.51
C GLN A 494 -6.65 -23.44 25.37
N LYS A 495 -6.55 -24.72 24.95
CA LYS A 495 -5.28 -25.32 24.54
C LYS A 495 -4.87 -24.74 23.17
N PRO A 496 -3.58 -24.47 22.94
CA PRO A 496 -3.09 -24.03 21.63
C PRO A 496 -3.42 -25.06 20.54
N ARG A 497 -3.73 -24.58 19.34
CA ARG A 497 -4.02 -25.40 18.17
C ARG A 497 -3.14 -24.99 17.01
N TRP A 498 -2.63 -25.97 16.27
CA TRP A 498 -1.83 -25.73 15.07
C TRP A 498 -2.71 -25.79 13.82
N PHE A 499 -2.35 -24.98 12.82
CA PHE A 499 -3.01 -24.87 11.53
C PHE A 499 -1.96 -24.84 10.42
N GLU A 500 -2.12 -25.71 9.42
CA GLU A 500 -1.23 -25.73 8.26
C GLU A 500 -1.54 -24.57 7.32
N ILE A 501 -0.52 -23.82 6.95
CA ILE A 501 -0.65 -22.68 6.03
C ILE A 501 -0.80 -23.23 4.59
N PRO A 502 -1.81 -22.81 3.81
CA PRO A 502 -1.99 -23.29 2.45
C PRO A 502 -0.75 -22.98 1.58
N PRO A 503 -0.11 -23.98 0.94
CA PRO A 503 1.14 -23.79 0.19
C PRO A 503 1.08 -22.72 -0.89
N GLU A 504 -0.09 -22.53 -1.53
CA GLU A 504 -0.28 -21.60 -2.64
C GLU A 504 -0.17 -20.12 -2.26
N ILE A 505 -0.16 -19.80 -0.95
CA ILE A 505 -0.03 -18.42 -0.46
C ILE A 505 1.39 -18.11 0.00
N ILE A 506 2.22 -19.15 0.12
CA ILE A 506 3.59 -19.04 0.60
C ILE A 506 4.47 -18.73 -0.60
N LEU A 507 4.87 -17.46 -0.72
CA LEU A 507 5.80 -17.02 -1.75
C LEU A 507 7.23 -17.15 -1.25
N GLU A 508 7.98 -18.09 -1.82
CA GLU A 508 9.41 -18.31 -1.57
C GLU A 508 10.23 -17.84 -2.77
N VAL A 509 11.43 -17.33 -2.51
CA VAL A 509 12.39 -16.90 -3.53
C VAL A 509 13.58 -17.86 -3.52
N PRO A 510 13.76 -18.70 -4.56
CA PRO A 510 14.99 -19.47 -4.71
C PRO A 510 16.16 -18.53 -4.98
N LEU A 511 17.28 -18.76 -4.31
CA LEU A 511 18.46 -17.92 -4.41
C LEU A 511 19.40 -18.40 -5.50
N ILE A 512 19.74 -17.48 -6.39
CA ILE A 512 20.74 -17.62 -7.44
C ILE A 512 21.71 -16.43 -7.38
N HIS A 513 22.86 -16.55 -8.01
CA HIS A 513 23.87 -15.50 -8.03
C HIS A 513 24.14 -15.01 -9.48
N PRO A 514 24.29 -13.69 -9.72
CA PRO A 514 24.51 -13.16 -11.07
C PRO A 514 25.86 -13.54 -11.70
N ARG A 515 26.82 -14.01 -10.89
CA ARG A 515 28.18 -14.37 -11.34
C ARG A 515 28.59 -15.81 -11.07
N TYR A 516 27.88 -16.50 -10.17
CA TYR A 516 28.29 -17.82 -9.68
C TYR A 516 27.15 -18.80 -9.92
N GLU A 517 27.23 -19.54 -11.03
CA GLU A 517 26.17 -20.49 -11.43
C GLU A 517 25.96 -21.58 -10.38
N TRP A 518 27.03 -22.04 -9.71
CA TRP A 518 26.97 -23.03 -8.63
C TRP A 518 26.13 -22.60 -7.43
N PHE A 519 25.78 -21.32 -7.30
CA PHE A 519 25.00 -20.84 -6.16
C PHE A 519 23.58 -21.46 -6.14
N GLU A 520 23.00 -21.71 -7.32
CA GLU A 520 21.69 -22.36 -7.45
C GLU A 520 21.70 -23.79 -6.88
N GLU A 521 22.83 -24.50 -7.03
CA GLU A 521 23.03 -25.87 -6.50
C GLU A 521 23.00 -25.92 -4.97
N LEU A 522 23.25 -24.79 -4.28
CA LEU A 522 23.09 -24.74 -2.83
C LEU A 522 21.64 -24.92 -2.40
N GLY A 523 20.67 -24.74 -3.31
CA GLY A 523 19.24 -24.92 -3.07
C GLY A 523 18.70 -24.01 -1.97
N LEU A 524 19.29 -22.84 -1.77
CA LEU A 524 18.84 -21.88 -0.77
C LEU A 524 17.56 -21.19 -1.25
N LYS A 525 16.61 -20.97 -0.34
CA LYS A 525 15.41 -20.18 -0.61
C LYS A 525 14.93 -19.47 0.65
N TRP A 526 14.20 -18.36 0.50
CA TRP A 526 13.64 -17.63 1.63
C TRP A 526 12.26 -17.07 1.33
N PHE A 527 11.44 -16.85 2.36
CA PHE A 527 10.11 -16.28 2.20
C PHE A 527 10.16 -14.84 1.70
N ALA A 528 9.20 -14.43 0.88
CA ALA A 528 9.06 -13.03 0.47
C ALA A 528 8.62 -12.11 1.62
N LEU A 529 7.75 -12.60 2.51
CA LEU A 529 7.02 -11.77 3.48
C LEU A 529 7.58 -11.85 4.92
N PRO A 530 8.16 -10.77 5.47
CA PRO A 530 8.50 -10.68 6.89
C PRO A 530 7.32 -10.16 7.72
N ALA A 531 6.51 -11.08 8.26
CA ALA A 531 5.34 -10.74 9.09
C ALA A 531 5.56 -11.14 10.55
N VAL A 532 5.83 -10.17 11.44
CA VAL A 532 5.96 -10.37 12.90
C VAL A 532 4.61 -10.66 13.51
N SER A 533 4.53 -11.63 14.43
CA SER A 533 3.26 -12.09 15.02
C SER A 533 3.27 -12.30 16.53
N ASN A 534 4.42 -12.24 17.21
CA ASN A 534 4.50 -12.43 18.66
C ASN A 534 4.57 -11.13 19.48
N MET A 535 4.56 -9.97 18.84
CA MET A 535 4.53 -8.68 19.52
C MET A 535 3.10 -8.23 19.83
N VAL A 536 2.95 -7.38 20.84
CA VAL A 536 1.69 -6.73 21.19
C VAL A 536 1.72 -5.26 20.78
N PHE A 537 0.60 -4.76 20.27
CA PHE A 537 0.40 -3.35 19.97
C PHE A 537 -0.24 -2.66 21.18
N ASP A 538 0.52 -1.84 21.90
CA ASP A 538 0.02 -1.06 23.04
C ASP A 538 -0.39 0.34 22.57
N LEU A 539 -1.66 0.67 22.76
CA LEU A 539 -2.31 1.89 22.30
C LEU A 539 -3.19 2.46 23.42
N GLY A 540 -2.79 3.59 23.99
CA GLY A 540 -3.58 4.32 24.98
C GLY A 540 -3.92 3.49 26.22
N GLY A 541 -3.04 2.58 26.63
CA GLY A 541 -3.29 1.67 27.75
C GLY A 541 -4.13 0.44 27.40
N ILE A 542 -4.36 0.16 26.12
CA ILE A 542 -5.00 -1.07 25.63
C ILE A 542 -4.00 -1.88 24.80
N GLN A 543 -3.86 -3.16 25.10
CA GLN A 543 -2.86 -4.04 24.50
C GLN A 543 -3.52 -5.03 23.52
N TYR A 544 -3.23 -4.87 22.23
CA TYR A 544 -3.84 -5.63 21.14
C TYR A 544 -2.87 -6.68 20.57
N PRO A 545 -3.31 -7.94 20.41
CA PRO A 545 -2.63 -8.92 19.56
C PRO A 545 -2.69 -8.42 18.11
N ALA A 546 -1.54 -8.16 17.50
CA ALA A 546 -1.53 -7.51 16.20
C ALA A 546 -0.34 -7.95 15.32
N PRO A 547 -0.45 -9.03 14.53
CA PRO A 547 0.57 -9.35 13.55
C PRO A 547 0.67 -8.27 12.47
N PHE A 548 1.91 -7.95 12.08
CA PHE A 548 2.21 -6.92 11.10
C PHE A 548 3.40 -7.29 10.23
N ASN A 549 3.46 -6.71 9.03
CA ASN A 549 4.56 -6.90 8.10
C ASN A 549 5.04 -5.58 7.48
N GLY A 550 6.29 -5.62 7.03
CA GLY A 550 6.84 -4.70 6.04
C GLY A 550 7.34 -5.48 4.83
N PHE A 551 8.55 -5.15 4.41
CA PHE A 551 9.32 -5.88 3.40
C PHE A 551 10.76 -6.01 3.89
N TYR A 552 11.48 -6.99 3.39
CA TYR A 552 12.84 -7.27 3.85
C TYR A 552 13.82 -6.17 3.46
N MET A 553 14.79 -5.93 4.33
CA MET A 553 16.12 -5.47 3.98
C MET A 553 16.98 -6.69 3.62
N GLY A 554 17.74 -6.65 2.53
CA GLY A 554 18.56 -7.78 2.06
C GLY A 554 19.49 -8.36 3.14
N ALA A 555 20.06 -7.50 3.98
CA ALA A 555 20.96 -7.88 5.06
C ALA A 555 20.27 -8.63 6.23
N GLU A 556 18.93 -8.64 6.33
CA GLU A 556 18.22 -9.54 7.25
C GLU A 556 18.33 -11.00 6.80
N ILE A 557 18.29 -11.25 5.49
CA ILE A 557 18.36 -12.59 4.93
C ILE A 557 19.81 -13.02 4.76
N GLY A 558 20.58 -12.29 3.95
CA GLY A 558 21.97 -12.64 3.66
C GLY A 558 22.91 -12.35 4.83
N GLY A 559 22.67 -11.25 5.53
CA GLY A 559 23.52 -10.77 6.63
C GLY A 559 23.24 -11.39 8.00
N ARG A 560 22.07 -12.04 8.20
CA ARG A 560 21.70 -12.72 9.46
C ARG A 560 21.23 -14.15 9.24
N ASN A 561 20.11 -14.35 8.51
CA ASN A 561 19.49 -15.67 8.41
C ASN A 561 20.42 -16.74 7.82
N PHE A 562 21.14 -16.41 6.75
CA PHE A 562 22.07 -17.35 6.11
C PHE A 562 23.49 -17.31 6.66
N SER A 563 23.94 -16.22 7.27
CA SER A 563 25.33 -16.04 7.69
C SER A 563 25.60 -16.36 9.16
N ASP A 564 24.65 -16.11 10.07
CA ASP A 564 24.86 -16.28 11.52
C ASP A 564 25.22 -17.74 11.82
N THR A 565 26.23 -17.95 12.68
CA THR A 565 26.73 -19.29 13.03
C THR A 565 25.73 -20.14 13.80
N TYR A 566 24.77 -19.48 14.46
CA TYR A 566 23.64 -20.08 15.16
C TYR A 566 22.36 -20.12 14.30
N ARG A 567 22.47 -19.88 12.99
CA ARG A 567 21.40 -20.01 11.99
C ARG A 567 21.84 -21.01 10.92
N TYR A 568 21.69 -20.68 9.62
CA TYR A 568 22.08 -21.60 8.54
C TYR A 568 23.59 -21.67 8.31
N ASN A 569 24.39 -20.74 8.84
CA ASN A 569 25.86 -20.76 8.83
C ASN A 569 26.48 -21.07 7.45
N MET A 570 26.05 -20.36 6.39
CA MET A 570 26.43 -20.64 5.01
C MET A 570 27.79 -20.06 4.60
N LEU A 571 28.40 -19.16 5.38
CA LEU A 571 29.63 -18.48 4.98
C LEU A 571 30.80 -19.43 4.67
N PRO A 572 31.09 -20.49 5.47
CA PRO A 572 32.17 -21.43 5.14
C PRO A 572 31.93 -22.17 3.83
N ILE A 573 30.69 -22.55 3.53
CA ILE A 573 30.32 -23.29 2.31
C ILE A 573 30.48 -22.39 1.09
N ILE A 574 30.04 -21.13 1.19
CA ILE A 574 30.15 -20.15 0.11
C ILE A 574 31.63 -19.82 -0.15
N ALA A 575 32.44 -19.66 0.90
CA ALA A 575 33.86 -19.36 0.76
C ALA A 575 34.64 -20.50 0.08
N ASP A 576 34.34 -21.76 0.43
CA ASP A 576 34.90 -22.95 -0.23
C ASP A 576 34.54 -23.00 -1.73
N LYS A 577 33.26 -22.79 -2.07
CA LYS A 577 32.79 -22.74 -3.47
C LYS A 577 33.38 -21.57 -4.27
N MET A 578 33.75 -20.48 -3.60
CA MET A 578 34.46 -19.36 -4.19
C MET A 578 35.98 -19.60 -4.32
N GLY A 579 36.52 -20.65 -3.70
CA GLY A 579 37.96 -20.92 -3.67
C GLY A 579 38.75 -19.94 -2.80
N LEU A 580 38.12 -19.38 -1.75
CA LEU A 580 38.78 -18.44 -0.84
C LEU A 580 39.67 -19.18 0.17
N ASP A 581 40.82 -18.59 0.50
CA ASP A 581 41.67 -19.08 1.57
C ASP A 581 41.03 -18.81 2.95
N CYS A 582 40.49 -19.86 3.55
CA CYS A 582 39.82 -19.81 4.85
C CYS A 582 40.77 -20.11 6.03
N SER A 583 42.08 -20.27 5.79
CA SER A 583 43.05 -20.67 6.82
C SER A 583 43.39 -19.56 7.83
N ASP A 584 43.23 -18.30 7.42
CA ASP A 584 43.56 -17.12 8.23
C ASP A 584 42.44 -16.07 8.12
N ASN A 585 42.20 -15.31 9.20
CA ASN A 585 41.18 -14.25 9.21
C ASN A 585 41.61 -13.01 8.42
N MET A 586 42.92 -12.78 8.24
CA MET A 586 43.48 -11.66 7.49
C MET A 586 43.21 -11.73 5.99
N THR A 587 42.75 -12.88 5.48
CA THR A 587 42.31 -13.01 4.08
C THR A 587 40.94 -12.38 3.84
N LEU A 588 40.21 -12.00 4.91
CA LEU A 588 38.87 -11.41 4.86
C LEU A 588 37.86 -12.28 4.07
N TRP A 589 38.03 -13.60 4.17
CA TRP A 589 37.18 -14.54 3.44
C TRP A 589 35.71 -14.46 3.87
N ARG A 590 35.43 -14.19 5.15
CA ARG A 590 34.06 -14.04 5.68
C ARG A 590 33.38 -12.83 5.08
N ASP A 591 34.07 -11.69 5.06
CA ASP A 591 33.58 -10.45 4.47
C ASP A 591 33.27 -10.64 2.98
N SER A 592 34.18 -11.28 2.25
CA SER A 592 34.03 -11.59 0.83
C SER A 592 32.80 -12.48 0.58
N ALA A 593 32.68 -13.61 1.29
CA ALA A 593 31.55 -14.53 1.16
C ALA A 593 30.21 -13.88 1.57
N LEU A 594 30.21 -13.04 2.61
CA LEU A 594 29.04 -12.33 3.11
C LEU A 594 28.50 -11.32 2.10
N VAL A 595 29.39 -10.60 1.41
CA VAL A 595 29.01 -9.67 0.34
C VAL A 595 28.35 -10.41 -0.82
N GLU A 596 28.96 -11.50 -1.30
CA GLU A 596 28.40 -12.30 -2.41
C GLU A 596 27.06 -12.95 -2.05
N LEU A 597 26.89 -13.42 -0.81
CA LEU A 597 25.62 -13.91 -0.30
C LEU A 597 24.53 -12.82 -0.32
N ASN A 598 24.86 -11.59 0.06
CA ASN A 598 23.90 -10.47 -0.01
C ASN A 598 23.57 -10.08 -1.45
N ILE A 599 24.55 -10.15 -2.36
CA ILE A 599 24.33 -9.95 -3.80
C ILE A 599 23.35 -11.01 -4.34
N ALA A 600 23.54 -12.30 -3.97
CA ALA A 600 22.62 -13.37 -4.36
C ALA A 600 21.18 -13.09 -3.92
N VAL A 601 20.99 -12.68 -2.66
CA VAL A 601 19.65 -12.34 -2.11
C VAL A 601 19.01 -11.22 -2.92
N LEU A 602 19.68 -10.07 -3.06
CA LEU A 602 19.12 -8.90 -3.74
C LEU A 602 18.84 -9.19 -5.22
N HIS A 603 19.76 -9.88 -5.90
CA HIS A 603 19.59 -10.28 -7.28
C HIS A 603 18.38 -11.21 -7.47
N SER A 604 18.23 -12.21 -6.60
CA SER A 604 17.16 -13.20 -6.69
C SER A 604 15.79 -12.58 -6.47
N TYR A 605 15.64 -11.74 -5.44
CA TYR A 605 14.37 -11.04 -5.18
C TYR A 605 14.00 -10.11 -6.33
N LYS A 606 14.97 -9.34 -6.85
CA LYS A 606 14.77 -8.46 -8.01
C LYS A 606 14.35 -9.26 -9.26
N LYS A 607 15.01 -10.39 -9.55
CA LYS A 607 14.70 -11.25 -10.70
C LYS A 607 13.29 -11.83 -10.63
N HIS A 608 12.80 -12.14 -9.43
CA HIS A 608 11.45 -12.66 -9.21
C HIS A 608 10.39 -11.57 -9.02
N GLY A 609 10.73 -10.29 -9.20
CA GLY A 609 9.78 -9.17 -9.04
C GLY A 609 9.30 -8.96 -7.60
N ILE A 610 10.08 -9.42 -6.61
CA ILE A 610 9.74 -9.30 -5.19
C ILE A 610 10.35 -8.04 -4.62
N ARG A 611 9.53 -7.24 -3.93
CA ARG A 611 9.97 -6.03 -3.26
C ARG A 611 10.96 -6.34 -2.13
N ILE A 612 12.16 -5.79 -2.25
CA ILE A 612 13.22 -5.82 -1.24
C ILE A 612 14.01 -4.51 -1.34
N LEU A 613 14.64 -4.07 -0.24
CA LEU A 613 15.60 -2.96 -0.28
C LEU A 613 16.98 -3.42 0.20
N ASP A 614 18.02 -2.84 -0.38
CA ASP A 614 19.36 -2.95 0.19
C ASP A 614 19.51 -2.05 1.42
N HIS A 615 20.55 -2.30 2.21
CA HIS A 615 20.76 -1.62 3.47
C HIS A 615 21.18 -0.15 3.30
N HIS A 616 21.90 0.21 2.22
CA HIS A 616 22.28 1.60 1.98
C HIS A 616 21.04 2.46 1.66
N THR A 617 20.24 2.01 0.70
CA THR A 617 18.98 2.69 0.32
C THR A 617 18.03 2.81 1.51
N LEU A 618 17.94 1.78 2.35
CA LEU A 618 17.08 1.81 3.53
C LEU A 618 17.60 2.79 4.59
N THR A 619 18.92 2.86 4.82
CA THR A 619 19.52 3.87 5.72
C THR A 619 19.36 5.29 5.20
N ASP A 620 19.48 5.54 3.90
CA ASP A 620 19.19 6.85 3.30
C ASP A 620 17.72 7.23 3.49
N SER A 621 16.83 6.25 3.33
CA SER A 621 15.41 6.47 3.62
C SER A 621 15.15 6.80 5.08
N PHE A 622 15.92 6.22 6.01
CA PHE A 622 15.83 6.56 7.43
C PHE A 622 16.30 7.99 7.71
N MET A 623 17.33 8.48 7.02
CA MET A 623 17.78 9.86 7.16
C MET A 623 16.69 10.86 6.78
N ARG A 624 15.96 10.60 5.69
CA ARG A 624 14.78 11.42 5.32
C ARG A 624 13.68 11.41 6.38
N PHE A 625 13.48 10.27 7.05
CA PHE A 625 12.57 10.20 8.19
C PHE A 625 13.07 11.06 9.36
N ALA A 626 14.37 11.00 9.67
CA ALA A 626 14.94 11.79 10.75
C ALA A 626 14.85 13.30 10.49
N GLU A 627 15.13 13.72 9.25
CA GLU A 627 14.96 15.09 8.79
C GLU A 627 13.50 15.56 8.92
N ASP A 628 12.54 14.71 8.59
CA ASP A 628 11.13 15.02 8.81
C ASP A 628 10.78 15.23 10.28
N GLU A 629 11.16 14.29 11.13
CA GLU A 629 10.88 14.40 12.56
C GLU A 629 11.47 15.71 13.10
N HIS A 630 12.71 16.03 12.70
CA HIS A 630 13.36 17.27 13.06
C HIS A 630 12.63 18.52 12.54
N ARG A 631 12.20 18.55 11.27
CA ARG A 631 11.41 19.66 10.71
C ARG A 631 10.10 19.90 11.45
N ASN A 632 9.54 18.85 12.03
CA ASN A 632 8.34 18.94 12.85
C ASN A 632 8.62 19.22 14.34
N GLY A 633 9.86 19.50 14.72
CA GLY A 633 10.26 19.76 16.10
C GLY A 633 10.21 18.52 17.00
N ARG A 634 10.36 17.31 16.44
CA ARG A 634 10.27 16.05 17.18
C ARG A 634 11.63 15.33 17.22
N PRO A 635 12.05 14.81 18.38
CA PRO A 635 13.28 14.04 18.46
C PRO A 635 13.12 12.66 17.81
N VAL A 636 14.22 12.14 17.28
CA VAL A 636 14.30 10.76 16.77
C VAL A 636 14.93 9.89 17.84
N HIS A 637 14.14 8.99 18.40
CA HIS A 637 14.64 7.96 19.31
C HIS A 637 15.02 6.69 18.55
N GLY A 638 15.99 5.94 19.07
CA GLY A 638 16.53 4.78 18.39
C GLY A 638 17.43 3.90 19.26
N ASP A 639 17.39 2.59 19.06
CA ASP A 639 18.43 1.68 19.54
C ASP A 639 19.47 1.55 18.42
N TRP A 640 20.60 2.27 18.56
CA TRP A 640 21.64 2.34 17.53
C TRP A 640 22.08 0.94 17.06
N ARG A 641 22.21 -0.03 17.98
CA ARG A 641 22.62 -1.41 17.67
C ARG A 641 21.69 -2.13 16.68
N TRP A 642 20.43 -1.70 16.59
CA TRP A 642 19.42 -2.24 15.67
C TRP A 642 19.28 -1.42 14.39
N LEU A 643 19.55 -0.11 14.45
CA LEU A 643 19.47 0.77 13.28
C LEU A 643 20.68 0.63 12.37
N ILE A 644 21.80 0.12 12.89
CA ILE A 644 22.99 -0.17 12.09
C ILE A 644 22.86 -1.51 11.36
N PRO A 645 23.00 -1.54 10.03
CA PRO A 645 22.99 -2.78 9.28
C PRO A 645 24.14 -3.71 9.69
N PRO A 646 23.93 -5.05 9.66
CA PRO A 646 24.96 -6.02 10.03
C PRO A 646 26.07 -6.18 8.98
N LEU A 647 25.95 -5.50 7.85
CA LEU A 647 26.92 -5.48 6.75
C LEU A 647 27.25 -4.02 6.42
N SER A 648 28.54 -3.73 6.23
CA SER A 648 29.03 -2.42 5.77
C SER A 648 28.60 -1.22 6.62
N ALA A 649 28.39 -1.42 7.93
CA ALA A 649 27.87 -0.42 8.87
C ALA A 649 28.47 0.98 8.70
N ALA A 650 29.81 1.11 8.76
CA ALA A 650 30.52 2.38 8.70
C ALA A 650 30.39 3.15 7.37
N THR A 651 29.83 2.50 6.34
CA THR A 651 29.57 3.12 5.02
C THR A 651 28.15 3.68 4.89
N THR A 652 27.34 3.57 5.94
CA THR A 652 25.96 4.04 5.97
C THR A 652 25.84 5.37 6.74
N PRO A 653 24.91 6.27 6.35
CA PRO A 653 24.79 7.59 6.96
C PRO A 653 24.30 7.55 8.42
N VAL A 654 23.75 6.41 8.87
CA VAL A 654 23.27 6.23 10.24
C VAL A 654 24.39 5.91 11.23
N TYR A 655 25.55 5.43 10.76
CA TYR A 655 26.67 5.03 11.60
C TYR A 655 27.20 6.13 12.53
N PRO A 656 27.49 7.36 12.07
CA PRO A 656 28.04 8.41 12.93
C PRO A 656 27.01 9.03 13.89
N LEU A 657 25.73 8.64 13.83
CA LEU A 657 24.66 9.26 14.60
C LEU A 657 24.56 8.66 16.00
N GLU A 658 24.23 9.51 16.98
CA GLU A 658 23.85 9.08 18.32
C GLU A 658 22.32 9.20 18.49
N PHE A 659 21.71 8.16 19.04
CA PHE A 659 20.28 8.13 19.34
C PHE A 659 20.04 7.92 20.82
N GLU A 660 19.15 8.70 21.40
CA GLU A 660 18.58 8.37 22.70
C GLU A 660 17.63 7.17 22.54
N ASN A 661 17.92 6.08 23.24
CA ASN A 661 17.10 4.88 23.21
C ASN A 661 15.90 4.98 24.17
N ARG A 662 14.94 5.84 23.82
CA ARG A 662 13.70 6.05 24.57
C ARG A 662 12.53 5.35 23.88
N LEU A 663 11.77 4.57 24.65
CA LEU A 663 10.57 3.89 24.17
C LEU A 663 9.35 4.74 24.50
N LEU A 664 8.60 5.11 23.47
CA LEU A 664 7.36 5.90 23.59
C LEU A 664 6.16 5.03 23.22
N LYS A 665 5.03 5.22 23.89
CA LYS A 665 3.73 4.66 23.49
C LYS A 665 2.94 5.67 22.66
N PRO A 666 2.09 5.22 21.70
CA PRO A 666 1.87 3.82 21.30
C PRO A 666 3.12 3.16 20.72
N ASN A 667 3.26 1.84 20.88
CA ASN A 667 4.38 1.06 20.32
C ASN A 667 4.05 -0.44 20.16
N TYR A 668 5.00 -1.17 19.60
CA TYR A 668 5.00 -2.63 19.57
C TYR A 668 6.00 -3.18 20.59
N PHE A 669 5.54 -4.06 21.47
CA PHE A 669 6.36 -4.64 22.53
C PHE A 669 6.43 -6.16 22.44
N TYR A 670 7.58 -6.72 22.84
CA TYR A 670 7.75 -8.17 22.92
C TYR A 670 6.90 -8.76 24.04
N GLN A 671 6.49 -10.01 23.86
CA GLN A 671 5.79 -10.76 24.89
C GLN A 671 6.61 -11.99 25.25
N PRO A 672 6.56 -12.46 26.50
CA PRO A 672 7.10 -13.76 26.87
C PRO A 672 6.53 -14.86 25.98
N ASP A 673 7.35 -15.84 25.61
CA ASP A 673 6.88 -16.97 24.83
C ASP A 673 5.77 -17.72 25.60
N PRO A 674 4.63 -18.04 24.97
CA PRO A 674 3.46 -18.61 25.66
C PRO A 674 3.72 -19.95 26.37
N TRP A 675 4.78 -20.66 25.98
CA TRP A 675 5.15 -21.96 26.53
C TRP A 675 6.20 -21.89 27.65
N GLU A 676 6.74 -20.70 27.98
CA GLU A 676 7.68 -20.53 29.08
C GLU A 676 6.96 -20.27 30.42
N PRO A 677 7.46 -20.81 31.55
CA PRO A 677 6.94 -20.48 32.87
C PRO A 677 7.19 -19.01 33.22
N THR A 678 6.22 -18.35 33.85
CA THR A 678 6.19 -16.91 34.15
C THR A 678 7.35 -16.37 35.03
N GLU A 679 8.23 -17.23 35.55
CA GLU A 679 9.28 -16.89 36.53
C GLU A 679 10.71 -16.73 35.96
N GLN A 680 10.94 -16.92 34.66
CA GLN A 680 12.29 -16.83 34.05
C GLN A 680 12.42 -15.70 33.01
N LEU A 681 12.26 -14.43 33.42
CA LEU A 681 12.30 -13.29 32.49
C LEU A 681 13.38 -12.23 32.75
N GLN A 682 14.37 -12.52 33.60
CA GLN A 682 15.57 -11.67 33.70
C GLN A 682 16.75 -12.33 32.98
N GLY A 683 17.06 -11.84 31.77
CA GLY A 683 18.37 -12.07 31.14
C GLY A 683 18.38 -12.65 29.73
N LYS A 684 17.24 -13.02 29.13
CA LYS A 684 17.25 -13.54 27.75
C LYS A 684 17.42 -12.43 26.72
N CYS A 685 18.50 -12.54 25.94
CA CYS A 685 18.70 -11.77 24.72
C CYS A 685 17.71 -12.28 23.66
N PRO A 686 16.93 -11.41 22.98
CA PRO A 686 15.91 -11.84 22.01
C PRO A 686 16.47 -12.52 20.73
N PHE A 687 17.78 -12.73 20.65
CA PHE A 687 18.46 -13.45 19.57
C PHE A 687 19.24 -14.69 20.04
N ASN A 688 19.30 -14.94 21.35
CA ASN A 688 19.95 -16.12 21.90
C ASN A 688 18.91 -16.92 22.71
N ASN A 689 18.43 -18.03 22.13
CA ASN A 689 17.96 -19.17 22.92
C ASN A 689 19.15 -20.11 23.14
N SER A 690 20.18 -19.59 23.82
CA SER A 690 21.20 -20.43 24.48
C SER A 690 20.94 -20.44 25.97
#